data_AF-A0A661SU30-F1
#
_entry.id   AF-A0A661SU30-F1
#
_cell.length_a   1.000
_cell.length_b   1.000
_cell.length_c   1.000
_cell.angle_alpha   90.00
_cell.angle_beta   90.00
_cell.angle_gamma   90.00
#
_symmetry.space_group_name_H-M   'P 1'
#
loop_
_entity.id
_entity.type
_entity.pdbx_description
1 polymer ?
#
loop_
_entity_poly.entity_id
_entity_poly.type
_entity_poly.pdbx_seq_one_letter_code
_entity_poly.pdbx_strand_id
1 'polypeptide(L)'
;MNNNEFKRIVATFADNPNDMEVSKGHVIVQIRDEIIEIEMKQRGTLYVVEDGDAYPAEKWIVNRLARLPQLADRLIDYTPEEKHFVVPKGCLLDQIEKNPEEKLVEVDDAASYVKKNLDQSSGLLSNVLYLTSDAGEGKTTLINQIAREQAAAYKKKETDWLLIPISLGGRPFLRFDDIVIASFVNTYRFQMFFWETFIEMVKMGVLIPAFDGFEEMFVESTTDEAISSLGNLLNQFESLGSMLISARTAYFDYKSFSSQAKLFDTIHSDSVSFSKLSLRRWGKSQFLQYSKKRGVANGNKIYTEIAQKLGEDHPILTRAVLVKRVLDVAETVDYADFSKKIGDATYDYFPNFVDAIIEREIRSKWIDRSGEPAKPLLNLDEHHKLLSMIAQEMWLINTESVKTEVLDLITELFSEFYRKDSRIANQIKERIKQHALLISSERYKNFSLNFSFDHDEFRQFFLGKSLAENMINRDLAEVRSILRISSIPQQTADTTASLLKQKGDDISHAIRMLQGLCIKEGSVSFIKENCGILTIRLLDGLNPDDTILVENMAFPPDALQSRKIRQVNFKKSYFRATNLHKSGLTDCNFTACVIERFTVDGEFSLSNVTVKDSTVASVLIGENEIFDPNGIHITLANKGFVFIDNEDKHITRHEPYEPDPDLILTEKMLRKFMRATQINENIFRLSLSNDKKYFFNNILPSLKDAGILLKVPFRGKGKQQKRFKLRVPMNEVNAALASSEGRFDLFVRYFKSQRQ
;
A
#
# COMPACT_ATOMS: atom_id res chain seq x y z
N MET A 1 10.70 32.80 39.72
CA MET A 1 12.06 32.43 40.13
C MET A 1 12.41 32.99 41.50
N ASN A 2 12.78 32.12 42.45
CA ASN A 2 13.29 32.52 43.78
C ASN A 2 14.83 32.47 43.84
N ASN A 3 15.44 32.95 44.95
CA ASN A 3 16.89 33.03 45.09
C ASN A 3 17.60 31.65 45.05
N ASN A 4 16.96 30.60 45.58
CA ASN A 4 17.55 29.26 45.61
C ASN A 4 17.50 28.62 44.23
N GLU A 5 16.37 28.77 43.54
CA GLU A 5 16.16 28.35 42.16
C GLU A 5 17.15 29.04 41.22
N PHE A 6 17.32 30.37 41.34
CA PHE A 6 18.30 31.12 40.57
C PHE A 6 19.73 30.58 40.77
N LYS A 7 20.15 30.38 42.02
CA LYS A 7 21.48 29.84 42.32
C LYS A 7 21.67 28.44 41.77
N ARG A 8 20.66 27.58 41.90
CA ARG A 8 20.66 26.22 41.35
C ARG A 8 20.90 26.26 39.84
N ILE A 9 20.15 27.08 39.13
CA ILE A 9 20.27 27.21 37.67
C ILE A 9 21.65 27.75 37.27
N VAL A 10 22.12 28.83 37.91
CA VAL A 10 23.44 29.43 37.60
C VAL A 10 24.57 28.44 37.85
N ALA A 11 24.50 27.65 38.92
CA ALA A 11 25.50 26.62 39.22
C ALA A 11 25.64 25.56 38.10
N THR A 12 24.57 25.28 37.34
CA THR A 12 24.64 24.33 36.20
C THR A 12 25.44 24.85 35.00
N PHE A 13 25.78 26.15 34.98
CA PHE A 13 26.63 26.75 33.94
C PHE A 13 28.09 26.86 34.37
N ALA A 14 28.41 26.67 35.66
CA ALA A 14 29.77 26.79 36.17
C ALA A 14 30.67 25.68 35.63
N ASP A 15 31.95 26.00 35.41
CA ASP A 15 32.92 25.02 34.90
C ASP A 15 33.17 23.89 35.93
N ASN A 16 33.18 24.23 37.23
CA ASN A 16 33.15 23.30 38.35
C ASN A 16 32.15 23.72 39.45
N PRO A 17 31.65 22.79 40.28
CA PRO A 17 30.73 23.11 41.39
C PRO A 17 31.30 24.08 42.43
N ASN A 18 32.63 24.18 42.56
CA ASN A 18 33.31 25.07 43.48
C ASN A 18 33.57 26.47 42.90
N ASP A 19 33.27 26.67 41.62
CA ASP A 19 33.56 27.91 40.89
C ASP A 19 32.47 28.98 41.09
N MET A 20 31.53 28.74 42.00
CA MET A 20 30.47 29.67 42.38
C MET A 20 30.57 30.00 43.88
N GLU A 21 30.82 31.27 44.19
CA GLU A 21 30.80 31.80 45.56
C GLU A 21 29.59 32.71 45.73
N VAL A 22 28.86 32.53 46.84
CA VAL A 22 27.68 33.34 47.16
C VAL A 22 27.84 33.96 48.54
N SER A 23 27.93 35.29 48.59
CA SER A 23 28.07 36.04 49.85
C SER A 23 27.16 37.26 49.87
N LYS A 24 26.26 37.34 50.87
CA LYS A 24 25.41 38.51 51.16
C LYS A 24 24.74 39.15 49.91
N GLY A 25 24.11 38.32 49.07
CA GLY A 25 23.41 38.80 47.87
C GLY A 25 24.30 39.02 46.66
N HIS A 26 25.61 38.87 46.79
CA HIS A 26 26.55 38.85 45.67
C HIS A 26 26.82 37.41 45.25
N VAL A 27 26.92 37.18 43.94
CA VAL A 27 27.30 35.90 43.35
C VAL A 27 28.49 36.15 42.44
N ILE A 28 29.56 35.40 42.66
CA ILE A 28 30.72 35.35 41.76
C ILE A 28 30.72 33.95 41.19
N VAL A 29 30.75 33.82 39.87
CA VAL A 29 30.79 32.52 39.19
C VAL A 29 31.76 32.55 38.02
N GLN A 30 32.59 31.52 37.89
CA GLN A 30 33.42 31.31 36.70
C GLN A 30 32.69 30.41 35.70
N ILE A 31 32.49 30.93 34.49
CA ILE A 31 31.79 30.25 33.41
C ILE A 31 32.61 30.44 32.14
N ARG A 32 33.16 29.35 31.59
CA ARG A 32 33.96 29.35 30.35
C ARG A 32 35.13 30.32 30.39
N ASP A 33 35.92 30.24 31.46
CA ASP A 33 37.07 31.11 31.73
C ASP A 33 36.73 32.61 31.89
N GLU A 34 35.45 32.96 32.00
CA GLU A 34 34.97 34.30 32.32
C GLU A 34 34.48 34.36 33.77
N ILE A 35 35.00 35.29 34.57
CA ILE A 35 34.51 35.55 35.92
C ILE A 35 33.37 36.56 35.83
N ILE A 36 32.19 36.14 36.29
CA ILE A 36 30.97 36.95 36.28
C ILE A 36 30.63 37.31 37.73
N GLU A 37 30.57 38.61 38.02
CA GLU A 37 30.18 39.15 39.33
C GLU A 37 28.83 39.84 39.22
N ILE A 38 27.87 39.44 40.07
CA ILE A 38 26.53 39.98 40.06
C ILE A 38 25.97 40.25 41.46
N GLU A 39 25.07 41.22 41.55
CA GLU A 39 24.30 41.53 42.76
C GLU A 39 22.82 41.13 42.58
N MET A 40 22.29 40.28 43.45
CA MET A 40 20.88 39.87 43.46
C MET A 40 20.03 40.87 44.26
N LYS A 41 18.99 41.41 43.63
CA LYS A 41 18.00 42.32 44.26
C LYS A 41 16.60 41.73 44.17
N GLN A 42 15.96 41.53 45.33
CA GLN A 42 14.59 41.02 45.39
C GLN A 42 13.60 42.16 45.60
N ARG A 43 12.78 42.46 44.58
CA ARG A 43 11.71 43.47 44.62
C ARG A 43 10.42 42.88 44.05
N GLY A 44 9.88 41.84 44.70
CA GLY A 44 8.78 41.02 44.18
C GLY A 44 9.27 39.95 43.20
N THR A 45 9.80 40.37 42.05
CA THR A 45 10.56 39.50 41.12
C THR A 45 12.05 39.60 41.43
N LEU A 46 12.82 38.53 41.19
CA LEU A 46 14.27 38.55 41.34
C LEU A 46 14.94 39.30 40.19
N TYR A 47 15.78 40.27 40.51
CA TYR A 47 16.62 41.00 39.57
C TYR A 47 18.10 40.71 39.84
N VAL A 48 18.89 40.76 38.78
CA VAL A 48 20.35 40.60 38.79
C VAL A 48 20.94 41.91 38.28
N VAL A 49 21.93 42.44 38.98
CA VAL A 49 22.71 43.61 38.56
C VAL A 49 24.11 43.17 38.17
N GLU A 50 24.46 43.33 36.89
CA GLU A 50 25.79 43.09 36.30
C GLU A 50 26.25 44.44 35.71
N ASP A 51 27.46 44.89 36.04
CA ASP A 51 28.03 46.17 35.55
C ASP A 51 27.15 47.43 35.77
N GLY A 52 26.28 47.41 36.78
CA GLY A 52 25.39 48.52 37.13
C GLY A 52 24.01 48.49 36.44
N ASP A 53 23.80 47.61 35.47
CA ASP A 53 22.51 47.43 34.80
C ASP A 53 21.68 46.32 35.46
N ALA A 54 20.38 46.57 35.65
CA ALA A 54 19.46 45.64 36.31
C ALA A 54 18.61 44.85 35.30
N TYR A 55 18.67 43.52 35.38
CA TYR A 55 17.94 42.60 34.52
C TYR A 55 17.00 41.71 35.36
N PRO A 56 15.81 41.35 34.87
CA PRO A 56 15.06 40.24 35.46
C PRO A 56 15.91 38.97 35.41
N ALA A 57 16.02 38.25 36.52
CA ALA A 57 16.95 37.13 36.68
C ALA A 57 16.80 36.04 35.61
N GLU A 58 15.56 35.72 35.25
CA GLU A 58 15.23 34.79 34.18
C GLU A 58 15.73 35.27 32.81
N LYS A 59 15.49 36.54 32.46
CA LYS A 59 15.98 37.13 31.20
C LYS A 59 17.50 37.21 31.17
N TRP A 60 18.13 37.42 32.33
CA TRP A 60 19.57 37.41 32.45
C TRP A 60 20.12 36.02 32.16
N ILE A 61 19.62 34.96 32.81
CA ILE A 61 20.00 33.57 32.53
C ILE A 61 19.84 33.26 31.04
N VAL A 62 18.67 33.54 30.47
CA VAL A 62 18.31 33.21 29.09
C VAL A 62 19.24 33.88 28.06
N ASN A 63 19.54 35.17 28.23
CA ASN A 63 20.30 35.94 27.25
C ASN A 63 21.81 35.89 27.50
N ARG A 64 22.24 35.99 28.77
CA ARG A 64 23.65 36.10 29.15
C ARG A 64 24.34 34.74 29.24
N LEU A 65 23.77 33.81 30.01
CA LEU A 65 24.40 32.50 30.26
C LEU A 65 24.03 31.49 29.18
N ALA A 66 22.73 31.31 28.96
CA ALA A 66 22.19 30.30 28.07
C ALA A 66 22.28 30.68 26.58
N ARG A 67 22.45 31.97 26.29
CA ARG A 67 22.59 32.55 24.94
C ARG A 67 21.54 32.02 23.95
N LEU A 68 20.28 31.92 24.39
CA LEU A 68 19.17 31.45 23.56
C LEU A 68 19.01 32.22 22.23
N PRO A 69 19.26 33.54 22.14
CA PRO A 69 19.25 34.23 20.85
C PRO A 69 20.24 33.65 19.82
N GLN A 70 21.41 33.18 20.27
CA GLN A 70 22.40 32.52 19.41
C GLN A 70 21.93 31.11 19.04
N LEU A 71 21.32 30.38 19.98
CA LEU A 71 20.73 29.07 19.70
C LEU A 71 19.59 29.18 18.67
N ALA A 72 18.76 30.22 18.75
CA ALA A 72 17.71 30.49 17.77
C ALA A 72 18.28 30.68 16.36
N ASP A 73 19.40 31.42 16.22
CA ASP A 73 20.11 31.55 14.94
C ASP A 73 20.62 30.18 14.45
N ARG A 74 21.18 29.36 15.35
CA ARG A 74 21.61 27.99 15.00
C ARG A 74 20.45 27.11 14.54
N LEU A 75 19.27 27.19 15.15
CA LEU A 75 18.10 26.43 14.71
C LEU A 75 17.65 26.86 13.30
N ILE A 76 17.65 28.16 13.02
CA ILE A 76 17.33 28.68 11.69
C ILE A 76 18.37 28.23 10.64
N ASP A 77 19.64 28.17 11.01
CA ASP A 77 20.72 27.81 10.07
C ASP A 77 20.83 26.29 9.82
N TYR A 78 20.70 25.48 10.88
CA TYR A 78 21.05 24.05 10.84
C TYR A 78 19.84 23.10 10.79
N THR A 79 18.63 23.56 11.14
CA THR A 79 17.43 22.72 10.99
C THR A 79 16.98 22.69 9.53
N PRO A 80 16.78 21.51 8.90
CA PRO A 80 16.41 21.40 7.50
C PRO A 80 15.12 22.16 7.14
N GLU A 81 15.14 22.87 6.02
CA GLU A 81 13.97 23.59 5.47
C GLU A 81 13.28 22.76 4.38
N GLU A 82 11.95 22.65 4.44
CA GLU A 82 11.14 22.12 3.33
C GLU A 82 10.45 23.27 2.59
N LYS A 83 11.04 23.66 1.46
CA LYS A 83 10.59 24.80 0.63
C LYS A 83 9.12 24.71 0.24
N HIS A 84 8.62 23.49 0.00
CA HIS A 84 7.25 23.25 -0.43
C HIS A 84 6.38 22.70 0.70
N PHE A 85 6.66 23.07 1.96
CA PHE A 85 5.95 22.54 3.12
C PHE A 85 4.43 22.65 3.00
N VAL A 86 3.70 21.57 3.27
CA VAL A 86 2.24 21.55 3.33
C VAL A 86 1.84 21.14 4.74
N VAL A 87 0.97 21.95 5.35
CA VAL A 87 0.48 21.73 6.71
C VAL A 87 -0.32 20.42 6.74
N PRO A 88 0.09 19.42 7.54
CA PRO A 88 -0.66 18.19 7.67
C PRO A 88 -1.88 18.39 8.58
N LYS A 89 -2.92 17.61 8.30
CA LYS A 89 -4.07 17.45 9.20
C LYS A 89 -3.77 16.36 10.23
N GLY A 90 -4.52 16.34 11.33
CA GLY A 90 -4.39 15.33 12.36
C GLY A 90 -5.69 15.00 13.08
N CYS A 91 -5.61 14.03 13.98
CA CYS A 91 -6.63 13.68 14.95
C CYS A 91 -6.00 13.74 16.34
N LEU A 92 -6.65 14.45 17.25
CA LEU A 92 -6.23 14.65 18.63
C LEU A 92 -6.97 13.70 19.55
N LEU A 93 -6.21 13.02 20.40
CA LEU A 93 -6.68 12.47 21.67
C LEU A 93 -6.09 13.37 22.77
N ASP A 94 -6.95 14.19 23.37
CA ASP A 94 -6.53 15.19 24.36
C ASP A 94 -6.29 14.55 25.74
N GLN A 95 -5.76 15.35 26.67
CA GLN A 95 -5.54 14.96 28.06
C GLN A 95 -6.84 14.45 28.69
N ILE A 96 -6.76 13.40 29.51
CA ILE A 96 -7.91 12.77 30.18
C ILE A 96 -8.73 13.80 30.97
N GLU A 97 -8.07 14.79 31.57
CA GLU A 97 -8.68 15.88 32.34
C GLU A 97 -9.57 16.79 31.48
N LYS A 98 -9.22 16.97 30.20
CA LYS A 98 -9.94 17.83 29.24
C LYS A 98 -10.94 17.04 28.38
N ASN A 99 -10.68 15.75 28.17
CA ASN A 99 -11.49 14.87 27.34
C ASN A 99 -11.61 13.46 27.95
N PRO A 100 -12.38 13.30 29.05
CA PRO A 100 -12.54 12.03 29.75
C PRO A 100 -13.29 10.97 28.92
N GLU A 101 -13.96 11.35 27.84
CA GLU A 101 -14.65 10.44 26.93
C GLU A 101 -13.74 9.90 25.81
N GLU A 102 -12.46 10.28 25.78
CA GLU A 102 -11.45 9.84 24.80
C GLU A 102 -11.87 10.01 23.33
N LYS A 103 -12.71 11.02 23.05
CA LYS A 103 -13.19 11.27 21.68
C LYS A 103 -12.09 11.89 20.83
N LEU A 104 -11.85 11.32 19.65
CA LEU A 104 -10.92 11.89 18.68
C LEU A 104 -11.47 13.21 18.11
N VAL A 105 -10.68 14.28 18.19
CA VAL A 105 -11.01 15.60 17.65
C VAL A 105 -10.20 15.84 16.38
N GLU A 106 -10.85 16.24 15.29
CA GLU A 106 -10.13 16.57 14.05
C GLU A 106 -9.37 17.89 14.18
N VAL A 107 -8.14 17.92 13.64
CA VAL A 107 -7.24 19.07 13.64
C VAL A 107 -6.85 19.38 12.20
N ASP A 108 -7.27 20.54 11.68
CA ASP A 108 -6.96 20.95 10.31
C ASP A 108 -5.52 21.45 10.15
N ASP A 109 -4.93 22.01 11.20
CA ASP A 109 -3.56 22.50 11.24
C ASP A 109 -2.80 21.89 12.41
N ALA A 110 -2.11 20.79 12.14
CA ALA A 110 -1.31 20.09 13.14
C ALA A 110 -0.16 20.96 13.67
N ALA A 111 0.43 21.85 12.85
CA ALA A 111 1.56 22.67 13.25
C ALA A 111 1.15 23.70 14.31
N SER A 112 0.06 24.41 14.03
CA SER A 112 -0.53 25.39 14.96
C SER A 112 -0.98 24.72 16.25
N TYR A 113 -1.57 23.52 16.17
CA TYR A 113 -1.96 22.78 17.35
C TYR A 113 -0.77 22.37 18.23
N VAL A 114 0.28 21.79 17.64
CA VAL A 114 1.49 21.40 18.39
C VAL A 114 2.06 22.60 19.14
N LYS A 115 2.21 23.76 18.48
CA LYS A 115 2.67 24.98 19.13
C LYS A 115 1.77 25.38 20.30
N LYS A 116 0.45 25.46 20.07
CA LYS A 116 -0.52 25.85 21.09
C LYS A 116 -0.54 24.90 22.29
N ASN A 117 -0.37 23.60 22.07
CA ASN A 117 -0.36 22.62 23.15
C ASN A 117 0.93 22.71 23.98
N LEU A 118 2.08 22.87 23.31
CA LEU A 118 3.37 23.02 23.97
C LEU A 118 3.52 24.35 24.71
N ASP A 119 2.80 25.39 24.28
CA ASP A 119 2.73 26.70 24.94
C ASP A 119 1.93 26.65 26.27
N GLN A 120 1.10 25.63 26.47
CA GLN A 120 0.31 25.45 27.70
C GLN A 120 1.12 24.78 28.81
N SER A 121 2.06 25.51 29.42
CA SER A 121 2.69 25.05 30.67
C SER A 121 1.76 25.35 31.85
N SER A 122 0.99 24.36 32.32
CA SER A 122 0.44 24.43 33.68
C SER A 122 1.60 24.18 34.64
N GLY A 123 2.00 25.17 35.45
CA GLY A 123 3.14 25.05 36.38
C GLY A 123 2.99 24.03 37.52
N LEU A 124 2.11 23.05 37.35
CA LEU A 124 1.80 21.94 38.26
C LEU A 124 2.04 20.56 37.61
N LEU A 125 2.15 20.48 36.28
CA LEU A 125 2.25 19.22 35.54
C LEU A 125 3.29 19.32 34.42
N SER A 126 4.12 18.29 34.25
CA SER A 126 4.92 18.12 33.03
C SER A 126 3.99 17.73 31.88
N ASN A 127 4.08 18.40 30.73
CA ASN A 127 3.24 18.09 29.56
C ASN A 127 4.03 17.27 28.51
N VAL A 128 3.50 16.12 28.12
CA VAL A 128 4.05 15.25 27.08
C VAL A 128 3.07 15.15 25.92
N LEU A 129 3.48 15.66 24.76
CA LEU A 129 2.72 15.52 23.51
C LEU A 129 3.34 14.41 22.66
N TYR A 130 2.56 13.36 22.39
CA TYR A 130 2.91 12.34 21.40
C TYR A 130 2.47 12.78 20.01
N LEU A 131 3.38 12.76 19.04
CA LEU A 131 3.11 12.95 17.62
C LEU A 131 3.25 11.62 16.89
N THR A 132 2.13 11.01 16.50
CA THR A 132 2.12 9.68 15.87
C THR A 132 1.72 9.76 14.40
N SER A 133 2.34 8.92 13.56
CA SER A 133 1.98 8.81 12.14
C SER A 133 2.60 7.54 11.56
N ASP A 134 2.13 7.09 10.39
CA ASP A 134 2.83 6.04 9.63
C ASP A 134 4.11 6.59 8.98
N ALA A 135 4.96 5.69 8.50
CA ALA A 135 6.20 6.06 7.84
C ALA A 135 5.93 6.87 6.55
N GLY A 136 6.61 8.00 6.42
CA GLY A 136 6.51 8.83 5.21
C GLY A 136 5.36 9.84 5.19
N GLU A 137 4.63 10.02 6.29
CA GLU A 137 3.56 11.02 6.41
C GLU A 137 4.04 12.42 6.83
N GLY A 138 5.30 12.56 7.27
CA GLY A 138 5.95 13.88 7.43
C GLY A 138 6.21 14.38 8.85
N LYS A 139 6.25 13.51 9.89
CA LYS A 139 6.58 13.91 11.28
C LYS A 139 7.85 14.75 11.40
N THR A 140 8.98 14.23 10.92
CA THR A 140 10.28 14.92 10.95
C THR A 140 10.20 16.28 10.26
N THR A 141 9.51 16.35 9.10
CA THR A 141 9.31 17.60 8.37
C THR A 141 8.47 18.60 9.17
N LEU A 142 7.41 18.14 9.85
CA LEU A 142 6.59 18.97 10.72
C LEU A 142 7.38 19.52 11.92
N ILE A 143 8.14 18.67 12.62
CA ILE A 143 8.98 19.07 13.77
C ILE A 143 9.99 20.13 13.34
N ASN A 144 10.71 19.88 12.24
CA ASN A 144 11.71 20.82 11.72
C ASN A 144 11.09 22.15 11.31
N GLN A 145 9.92 22.11 10.67
CA GLN A 145 9.19 23.33 10.29
C GLN A 145 8.79 24.14 11.53
N ILE A 146 8.21 23.49 12.54
CA ILE A 146 7.80 24.15 13.78
C ILE A 146 9.03 24.76 14.48
N ALA A 147 10.14 24.04 14.56
CA ALA A 147 11.35 24.55 15.21
C ALA A 147 11.92 25.80 14.52
N ARG A 148 11.97 25.82 13.19
CA ARG A 148 12.40 27.01 12.43
C ARG A 148 11.46 28.19 12.63
N GLU A 149 10.15 27.96 12.53
CA GLU A 149 9.15 29.01 12.73
C GLU A 149 9.17 29.57 14.15
N GLN A 150 9.34 28.69 15.15
CA GLN A 150 9.45 29.06 16.55
C GLN A 150 10.72 29.87 16.82
N ALA A 151 11.87 29.46 16.27
CA ALA A 151 13.11 30.22 16.39
C ALA A 151 13.02 31.60 15.73
N ALA A 152 12.36 31.70 14.58
CA ALA A 152 12.11 32.98 13.92
C ALA A 152 11.16 33.88 14.74
N ALA A 153 10.10 33.32 15.32
CA ALA A 153 9.19 34.03 16.22
C ALA A 153 9.91 34.52 17.49
N TYR A 154 10.79 33.69 18.06
CA TYR A 154 11.61 34.04 19.22
C TYR A 154 12.51 35.25 18.93
N LYS A 155 13.19 35.25 17.76
CA LYS A 155 14.01 36.39 17.31
C LYS A 155 13.19 37.68 17.14
N LYS A 156 11.92 37.57 16.78
CA LYS A 156 10.97 38.68 16.68
C LYS A 156 10.32 39.05 18.02
N LYS A 157 10.63 38.33 19.10
CA LYS A 157 10.03 38.49 20.44
C LYS A 157 8.52 38.22 20.47
N GLU A 158 8.03 37.37 19.57
CA GLU A 158 6.62 36.93 19.50
C GLU A 158 6.36 35.75 20.45
N THR A 159 7.43 35.11 20.94
CA THR A 159 7.44 33.97 21.87
C THR A 159 8.74 33.98 22.67
N ASP A 160 8.77 33.27 23.78
CA ASP A 160 9.85 33.21 24.77
C ASP A 160 10.53 31.84 24.88
N TRP A 161 10.10 30.86 24.07
CA TRP A 161 10.65 29.50 24.09
C TRP A 161 11.10 29.01 22.70
N LEU A 162 12.00 28.01 22.70
CA LEU A 162 12.52 27.36 21.49
C LEU A 162 12.17 25.86 21.47
N LEU A 163 11.75 25.36 20.32
CA LEU A 163 11.62 23.91 20.09
C LEU A 163 12.97 23.36 19.60
N ILE A 164 13.48 22.31 20.25
CA ILE A 164 14.76 21.70 19.93
C ILE A 164 14.55 20.31 19.33
N PRO A 165 14.66 20.12 18.00
CA PRO A 165 14.62 18.80 17.38
C PRO A 165 15.82 17.94 17.80
N ILE A 166 15.55 16.75 18.32
CA ILE A 166 16.55 15.78 18.77
C ILE A 166 16.25 14.46 18.07
N SER A 167 17.06 14.12 17.08
CA SER A 167 16.90 12.86 16.34
C SER A 167 17.39 11.69 17.18
N LEU A 168 16.47 10.80 17.55
CA LEU A 168 16.75 9.50 18.14
C LEU A 168 17.15 8.46 17.07
N GLY A 169 17.02 8.83 15.78
CA GLY A 169 17.39 8.05 14.60
C GLY A 169 18.84 7.58 14.59
N GLY A 170 19.02 6.37 15.13
CA GLY A 170 20.22 5.55 15.22
C GLY A 170 21.50 6.17 15.76
N ARG A 171 21.52 6.28 17.06
CA ARG A 171 22.78 6.30 17.78
C ARG A 171 22.80 5.01 18.59
N PRO A 172 23.71 4.07 18.28
CA PRO A 172 23.78 2.79 18.96
C PRO A 172 24.04 3.05 20.44
N PHE A 173 23.10 2.68 21.31
CA PHE A 173 23.23 2.81 22.76
C PHE A 173 23.63 4.21 23.25
N LEU A 174 22.66 5.09 23.48
CA LEU A 174 22.93 6.32 24.24
C LEU A 174 21.80 6.61 25.21
N ARG A 175 22.20 6.93 26.45
CA ARG A 175 21.37 7.59 27.43
C ARG A 175 20.92 8.95 26.87
N PHE A 176 19.79 9.47 27.34
CA PHE A 176 19.21 10.72 26.80
C PHE A 176 20.19 11.91 26.86
N ASP A 177 20.99 11.99 27.93
CA ASP A 177 22.05 12.98 28.10
C ASP A 177 23.01 13.01 26.90
N ASP A 178 23.57 11.88 26.54
CA ASP A 178 24.53 11.76 25.44
C ASP A 178 23.90 12.17 24.09
N ILE A 179 22.64 11.78 23.84
CA ILE A 179 21.94 12.12 22.59
C ILE A 179 21.67 13.63 22.50
N VAL A 180 21.18 14.22 23.59
CA VAL A 180 20.85 15.65 23.65
C VAL A 180 22.11 16.47 23.45
N ILE A 181 23.17 16.19 24.21
CA ILE A 181 24.43 16.92 24.10
C ILE A 181 25.06 16.75 22.72
N ALA A 182 25.11 15.54 22.18
CA ALA A 182 25.63 15.34 20.84
C ALA A 182 24.75 16.01 19.75
N SER A 183 23.46 16.27 19.99
CA SER A 183 22.63 17.07 19.07
C SER A 183 23.03 18.55 19.12
N PHE A 184 23.24 19.11 20.30
CA PHE A 184 23.75 20.48 20.44
C PHE A 184 25.13 20.66 19.81
N VAL A 185 26.06 19.74 20.08
CA VAL A 185 27.44 19.83 19.60
C VAL A 185 27.54 19.54 18.09
N ASN A 186 27.00 18.42 17.61
CA ASN A 186 27.24 17.95 16.25
C ASN A 186 26.28 18.55 15.22
N THR A 187 25.01 18.75 15.60
CA THR A 187 23.99 19.28 14.68
C THR A 187 23.97 20.80 14.71
N TYR A 188 23.81 21.38 15.90
CA TYR A 188 23.60 22.83 16.06
C TYR A 188 24.90 23.62 16.27
N ARG A 189 26.04 22.93 16.42
CA ARG A 189 27.36 23.54 16.71
C ARG A 189 27.28 24.53 17.87
N PHE A 190 26.61 24.10 18.94
CA PHE A 190 26.29 24.91 20.11
C PHE A 190 26.81 24.22 21.37
N GLN A 191 28.03 24.55 21.79
CA GLN A 191 28.74 23.88 22.89
C GLN A 191 28.49 24.54 24.25
N MET A 192 27.29 25.10 24.45
CA MET A 192 27.00 25.94 25.60
C MET A 192 26.24 25.24 26.73
N PHE A 193 25.66 24.08 26.45
CA PHE A 193 24.86 23.34 27.42
C PHE A 193 25.54 22.05 27.81
N PHE A 194 25.49 21.78 29.11
CA PHE A 194 25.61 20.44 29.68
C PHE A 194 24.22 19.86 29.93
N TRP A 195 24.18 18.58 30.34
CA TRP A 195 22.91 17.89 30.56
C TRP A 195 22.04 18.60 31.60
N GLU A 196 22.62 18.92 32.76
CA GLU A 196 21.91 19.61 33.84
C GLU A 196 21.43 21.00 33.43
N THR A 197 22.26 21.73 32.68
CA THR A 197 21.88 23.03 32.11
C THR A 197 20.65 22.90 31.24
N PHE A 198 20.64 21.90 30.35
CA PHE A 198 19.53 21.64 29.46
C PHE A 198 18.25 21.32 30.24
N ILE A 199 18.32 20.45 31.26
CA ILE A 199 17.18 20.11 32.12
C ILE A 199 16.60 21.36 32.79
N GLU A 200 17.44 22.22 33.38
CA GLU A 200 16.96 23.45 34.01
C GLU A 200 16.32 24.41 33.00
N MET A 201 16.83 24.49 31.77
CA MET A 201 16.19 25.28 30.70
C MET A 201 14.83 24.71 30.26
N VAL A 202 14.64 23.39 30.33
CA VAL A 202 13.33 22.75 30.07
C VAL A 202 12.36 23.04 31.21
N LYS A 203 12.80 22.93 32.47
CA LYS A 203 11.98 23.28 33.65
C LYS A 203 11.54 24.75 33.63
N MET A 204 12.42 25.65 33.19
CA MET A 204 12.10 27.07 32.98
C MET A 204 11.11 27.32 31.83
N GLY A 205 10.79 26.32 31.01
CA GLY A 205 9.87 26.44 29.88
C GLY A 205 10.46 27.17 28.66
N VAL A 206 11.75 27.54 28.69
CA VAL A 206 12.40 28.28 27.60
C VAL A 206 12.93 27.36 26.50
N LEU A 207 13.09 26.07 26.80
CA LEU A 207 13.40 25.02 25.83
C LEU A 207 12.36 23.90 25.90
N ILE A 208 11.96 23.41 24.73
CA ILE A 208 11.08 22.25 24.61
C ILE A 208 11.78 21.21 23.73
N PRO A 209 12.21 20.04 24.26
CA PRO A 209 12.77 18.99 23.42
C PRO A 209 11.71 18.31 22.57
N ALA A 210 12.05 18.11 21.30
CA ALA A 210 11.29 17.31 20.34
C ALA A 210 12.09 16.07 19.95
N PHE A 211 11.83 14.96 20.63
CA PHE A 211 12.47 13.68 20.37
C PHE A 211 11.83 13.00 19.15
N ASP A 212 12.56 12.97 18.03
CA ASP A 212 12.09 12.41 16.76
C ASP A 212 12.60 10.98 16.53
N GLY A 213 11.67 10.05 16.31
CA GLY A 213 11.98 8.64 16.06
C GLY A 213 12.14 7.80 17.33
N PHE A 214 11.27 8.02 18.32
CA PHE A 214 11.30 7.32 19.60
C PHE A 214 11.22 5.79 19.46
N GLU A 215 10.59 5.30 18.39
CA GLU A 215 10.52 3.87 18.07
C GLU A 215 11.89 3.19 17.89
N GLU A 216 12.94 3.95 17.55
CA GLU A 216 14.29 3.40 17.33
C GLU A 216 14.98 2.96 18.62
N MET A 217 14.64 3.59 19.76
CA MET A 217 15.25 3.23 21.05
C MET A 217 14.94 1.78 21.45
N PHE A 218 13.79 1.26 21.01
CA PHE A 218 13.29 -0.08 21.34
C PHE A 218 13.87 -1.19 20.45
N VAL A 219 14.45 -0.83 19.31
CA VAL A 219 15.08 -1.79 18.40
C VAL A 219 16.45 -2.21 18.93
N GLU A 220 17.12 -1.32 19.65
CA GLU A 220 18.51 -1.49 20.10
C GLU A 220 18.63 -1.88 21.58
N SER A 221 17.62 -1.61 22.41
CA SER A 221 17.58 -1.95 23.85
C SER A 221 16.47 -2.97 24.17
N THR A 222 16.49 -3.55 25.39
CA THR A 222 15.30 -4.27 25.85
C THR A 222 14.15 -3.28 26.04
N THR A 223 12.90 -3.69 25.79
CA THR A 223 11.73 -2.78 25.85
C THR A 223 11.62 -2.06 27.21
N ASP A 224 12.02 -2.73 28.29
CA ASP A 224 11.95 -2.19 29.65
C ASP A 224 13.00 -1.08 29.91
N GLU A 225 14.15 -1.11 29.23
CA GLU A 225 15.22 -0.09 29.39
C GLU A 225 14.83 1.26 28.80
N ALA A 226 14.21 1.29 27.63
CA ALA A 226 13.82 2.54 26.96
C ALA A 226 12.64 3.23 27.68
N ILE A 227 11.67 2.44 28.19
CA ILE A 227 10.58 2.93 29.04
C ILE A 227 11.12 3.50 30.36
N SER A 228 12.00 2.76 31.03
CA SER A 228 12.64 3.21 32.27
C SER A 228 13.45 4.50 32.04
N SER A 229 14.18 4.59 30.92
CA SER A 229 14.94 5.78 30.56
C SER A 229 14.05 7.02 30.33
N LEU A 230 12.89 6.85 29.69
CA LEU A 230 11.91 7.92 29.55
C LEU A 230 11.30 8.33 30.90
N GLY A 231 10.96 7.36 31.75
CA GLY A 231 10.48 7.63 33.11
C GLY A 231 11.51 8.41 33.94
N ASN A 232 12.78 8.02 33.89
CA ASN A 232 13.86 8.74 34.56
C ASN A 232 14.04 10.17 34.05
N LEU A 233 13.89 10.40 32.74
CA LEU A 233 13.91 11.75 32.16
C LEU A 233 12.73 12.60 32.67
N LEU A 234 11.52 12.04 32.69
CA LEU A 234 10.33 12.72 33.19
C LEU A 234 10.45 13.06 34.68
N ASN A 235 11.02 12.17 35.49
CA ASN A 235 11.27 12.43 36.92
C ASN A 235 12.28 13.59 37.10
N GLN A 236 13.27 13.74 36.22
CA GLN A 236 14.21 14.86 36.27
C GLN A 236 13.54 16.21 35.98
N PHE A 237 12.38 16.22 35.34
CA PHE A 237 11.61 17.45 35.11
C PHE A 237 10.87 17.96 36.35
N GLU A 238 10.74 17.15 37.42
CA GLU A 238 10.12 17.55 38.69
C GLU A 238 8.72 18.18 38.50
N SER A 239 7.88 17.57 37.64
CA SER A 239 6.54 18.08 37.26
C SER A 239 6.52 19.44 36.54
N LEU A 240 7.65 19.88 35.95
CA LEU A 240 7.77 21.14 35.20
C LEU A 240 8.16 20.92 33.73
N GLY A 241 7.85 21.89 32.87
CA GLY A 241 8.27 21.89 31.47
C GLY A 241 7.39 21.03 30.55
N SER A 242 7.79 20.98 29.28
CA SER A 242 7.03 20.31 28.22
C SER A 242 7.98 19.58 27.27
N MET A 243 7.49 18.49 26.66
CA MET A 243 8.24 17.75 25.65
C MET A 243 7.34 17.20 24.54
N LEU A 244 7.93 17.05 23.35
CA LEU A 244 7.31 16.43 22.19
C LEU A 244 8.02 15.10 21.89
N ILE A 245 7.25 14.02 21.73
CA ILE A 245 7.77 12.70 21.38
C ILE A 245 7.13 12.24 20.07
N SER A 246 7.94 12.01 19.04
CA SER A 246 7.49 11.52 17.74
C SER A 246 7.71 10.01 17.61
N ALA A 247 6.68 9.29 17.16
CA ALA A 247 6.74 7.84 16.96
C ALA A 247 5.89 7.32 15.79
N ARG A 248 6.11 6.07 15.36
CA ARG A 248 5.21 5.37 14.43
C ARG A 248 3.88 4.99 15.10
N THR A 249 2.76 5.08 14.37
CA THR A 249 1.43 4.74 14.89
C THR A 249 1.38 3.30 15.41
N ALA A 250 1.84 2.35 14.60
CA ALA A 250 1.94 0.94 14.96
C ALA A 250 2.73 0.69 16.26
N TYR A 251 3.73 1.53 16.54
CA TYR A 251 4.51 1.42 17.76
C TYR A 251 3.71 1.86 19.00
N PHE A 252 3.04 3.02 18.92
CA PHE A 252 2.20 3.51 20.01
C PHE A 252 1.11 2.50 20.35
N ASP A 253 0.46 1.96 19.32
CA ASP A 253 -0.67 1.03 19.46
C ASP A 253 -0.17 -0.35 19.97
N TYR A 254 1.01 -0.83 19.54
CA TYR A 254 1.61 -2.09 19.98
C TYR A 254 1.99 -2.16 21.46
N LYS A 255 2.30 -1.02 22.07
CA LYS A 255 2.83 -0.95 23.44
C LYS A 255 1.93 -0.19 24.41
N SER A 256 0.87 0.47 23.94
CA SER A 256 0.12 1.51 24.67
C SER A 256 -0.23 1.11 26.10
N PHE A 257 -0.97 0.02 26.32
CA PHE A 257 -1.54 -0.21 27.64
C PHE A 257 -0.52 -0.68 28.70
N SER A 258 0.34 -1.65 28.37
CA SER A 258 1.33 -2.19 29.33
C SER A 258 2.54 -1.26 29.52
N SER A 259 2.90 -0.49 28.49
CA SER A 259 4.03 0.43 28.56
C SER A 259 3.65 1.77 29.17
N GLN A 260 2.41 2.26 28.96
CA GLN A 260 1.90 3.40 29.71
C GLN A 260 1.74 3.03 31.19
N ALA A 261 1.17 1.87 31.53
CA ALA A 261 1.09 1.42 32.92
C ALA A 261 2.47 1.35 33.60
N LYS A 262 3.48 0.77 32.94
CA LYS A 262 4.87 0.75 33.45
C LYS A 262 5.51 2.14 33.54
N LEU A 263 5.24 3.04 32.59
CA LEU A 263 5.68 4.43 32.67
C LEU A 263 5.06 5.12 33.90
N PHE A 264 3.76 4.95 34.13
CA PHE A 264 3.08 5.44 35.33
C PHE A 264 3.67 4.82 36.61
N ASP A 265 3.97 3.51 36.63
CA ASP A 265 4.60 2.84 37.77
C ASP A 265 6.03 3.34 38.05
N THR A 266 6.73 3.84 37.03
CA THR A 266 8.09 4.40 37.16
C THR A 266 8.07 5.86 37.64
N ILE A 267 6.95 6.56 37.49
CA ILE A 267 6.74 7.93 37.94
C ILE A 267 6.19 7.87 39.37
N HIS A 268 7.08 7.84 40.36
CA HIS A 268 6.73 7.47 41.75
C HIS A 268 5.97 8.56 42.54
N SER A 269 5.98 9.83 42.08
CA SER A 269 5.34 10.97 42.78
C SER A 269 5.02 12.21 41.94
N ASP A 270 5.56 12.30 40.72
CA ASP A 270 5.39 13.47 39.84
C ASP A 270 4.13 13.38 38.99
N SER A 271 3.57 14.54 38.66
CA SER A 271 2.30 14.64 37.94
C SER A 271 2.56 15.02 36.48
N VAL A 272 2.28 14.08 35.57
CA VAL A 272 2.55 14.17 34.12
C VAL A 272 1.23 14.08 33.35
N SER A 273 1.05 14.95 32.37
CA SER A 273 -0.10 14.94 31.48
C SER A 273 0.31 14.50 30.07
N PHE A 274 -0.46 13.58 29.50
CA PHE A 274 -0.21 13.01 28.17
C PHE A 274 -1.30 13.40 27.19
N SER A 275 -0.91 13.78 25.98
CA SER A 275 -1.82 13.97 24.84
C SER A 275 -1.22 13.33 23.58
N LYS A 276 -2.06 12.94 22.61
CA LYS A 276 -1.63 12.31 21.35
C LYS A 276 -2.23 13.05 20.15
N LEU A 277 -1.37 13.52 19.26
CA LEU A 277 -1.74 14.00 17.94
C LEU A 277 -1.31 12.98 16.88
N SER A 278 -2.29 12.33 16.24
CA SER A 278 -2.06 11.46 15.09
C SER A 278 -2.14 12.25 13.80
N LEU A 279 -1.08 12.29 12.99
CA LEU A 279 -1.15 12.88 11.66
C LEU A 279 -2.04 12.03 10.74
N ARG A 280 -2.79 12.69 9.87
CA ARG A 280 -3.57 12.03 8.82
C ARG A 280 -2.81 12.02 7.51
N ARG A 281 -3.09 11.01 6.72
CA ARG A 281 -2.70 10.97 5.31
C ARG A 281 -3.21 12.19 4.56
N TRP A 282 -2.47 12.58 3.53
CA TRP A 282 -2.87 13.64 2.64
C TRP A 282 -4.15 13.26 1.90
N GLY A 283 -5.06 14.21 1.80
CA GLY A 283 -6.14 14.14 0.84
C GLY A 283 -5.79 14.95 -0.41
N LYS A 284 -6.76 15.01 -1.33
CA LYS A 284 -6.67 15.80 -2.56
C LYS A 284 -6.20 17.24 -2.30
N SER A 285 -6.70 17.90 -1.26
CA SER A 285 -6.34 19.29 -0.95
C SER A 285 -4.84 19.49 -0.72
N GLN A 286 -4.21 18.60 0.06
CA GLN A 286 -2.78 18.68 0.36
C GLN A 286 -1.96 18.33 -0.87
N PHE A 287 -2.37 17.33 -1.66
CA PHE A 287 -1.73 16.99 -2.93
C PHE A 287 -1.69 18.18 -3.89
N LEU A 288 -2.83 18.86 -4.06
CA LEU A 288 -2.95 20.02 -4.94
C LEU A 288 -2.17 21.23 -4.41
N GLN A 289 -2.20 21.45 -3.09
CA GLN A 289 -1.40 22.50 -2.48
C GLN A 289 0.09 22.26 -2.70
N TYR A 290 0.56 21.02 -2.53
CA TYR A 290 1.94 20.65 -2.77
C TYR A 290 2.34 20.81 -4.24
N SER A 291 1.50 20.34 -5.16
CA SER A 291 1.70 20.53 -6.62
C SER A 291 1.81 22.01 -6.99
N LYS A 292 0.93 22.85 -6.43
CA LYS A 292 0.96 24.29 -6.66
C LYS A 292 2.25 24.92 -6.13
N LYS A 293 2.68 24.56 -4.92
CA LYS A 293 3.93 25.06 -4.32
C LYS A 293 5.15 24.69 -5.16
N ARG A 294 5.14 23.51 -5.79
CA ARG A 294 6.19 23.05 -6.72
C ARG A 294 6.13 23.66 -8.12
N GLY A 295 5.07 24.38 -8.47
CA GLY A 295 4.89 24.91 -9.82
C GLY A 295 4.41 23.88 -10.84
N VAL A 296 3.89 22.72 -10.42
CA VAL A 296 3.35 21.69 -11.32
C VAL A 296 1.95 22.07 -11.79
N ALA A 297 1.84 22.58 -13.02
CA ALA A 297 0.58 23.11 -13.58
C ALA A 297 -0.54 22.06 -13.72
N ASN A 298 -0.19 20.79 -13.98
CA ASN A 298 -1.16 19.72 -14.23
C ASN A 298 -1.55 18.91 -12.97
N GLY A 299 -1.26 19.39 -11.76
CA GLY A 299 -1.44 18.64 -10.52
C GLY A 299 -2.84 18.03 -10.33
N ASN A 300 -3.92 18.76 -10.68
CA ASN A 300 -5.29 18.21 -10.57
C ASN A 300 -5.56 17.09 -11.57
N LYS A 301 -5.04 17.19 -12.79
CA LYS A 301 -5.23 16.12 -13.78
C LYS A 301 -4.44 14.86 -13.39
N ILE A 302 -3.19 15.04 -12.94
CA ILE A 302 -2.35 13.95 -12.42
C ILE A 302 -3.08 13.21 -11.28
N TYR A 303 -3.60 13.96 -10.29
CA TYR A 303 -4.37 13.37 -9.20
C TYR A 303 -5.56 12.57 -9.73
N THR A 304 -6.38 13.16 -10.60
CA THR A 304 -7.59 12.52 -11.13
C THR A 304 -7.29 11.25 -11.93
N GLU A 305 -6.25 11.26 -12.78
CA GLU A 305 -5.87 10.06 -13.57
C GLU A 305 -5.40 8.91 -12.67
N ILE A 306 -4.57 9.19 -11.67
CA ILE A 306 -4.10 8.16 -10.74
C ILE A 306 -5.25 7.67 -9.85
N ALA A 307 -6.09 8.58 -9.34
CA ALA A 307 -7.23 8.24 -8.50
C ALA A 307 -8.27 7.39 -9.21
N GLN A 308 -8.52 7.65 -10.51
CA GLN A 308 -9.43 6.83 -11.32
C GLN A 308 -8.92 5.39 -11.51
N LYS A 309 -7.60 5.19 -11.47
CA LYS A 309 -6.96 3.89 -11.69
C LYS A 309 -6.75 3.10 -10.41
N LEU A 310 -6.20 3.75 -9.39
CA LEU A 310 -5.74 3.09 -8.16
C LEU A 310 -6.65 3.38 -6.95
N GLY A 311 -7.59 4.31 -7.08
CA GLY A 311 -8.43 4.80 -5.99
C GLY A 311 -7.87 6.06 -5.31
N GLU A 312 -8.75 6.84 -4.69
CA GLU A 312 -8.40 8.09 -4.02
C GLU A 312 -7.58 7.89 -2.74
N ASP A 313 -7.76 6.73 -2.08
CA ASP A 313 -7.07 6.40 -0.82
C ASP A 313 -5.67 5.79 -1.03
N HIS A 314 -5.25 5.59 -2.30
CA HIS A 314 -4.02 4.90 -2.63
C HIS A 314 -2.79 5.60 -2.03
N PRO A 315 -1.84 4.90 -1.37
CA PRO A 315 -0.68 5.51 -0.73
C PRO A 315 0.17 6.41 -1.63
N ILE A 316 0.20 6.15 -2.94
CA ILE A 316 0.88 7.01 -3.93
C ILE A 316 0.32 8.44 -3.95
N LEU A 317 -0.97 8.61 -3.65
CA LEU A 317 -1.66 9.91 -3.59
C LEU A 317 -1.74 10.48 -2.18
N THR A 318 -1.66 9.63 -1.15
CA THR A 318 -2.00 10.01 0.22
C THR A 318 -0.79 10.07 1.17
N ARG A 319 0.34 9.42 0.84
CA ARG A 319 1.58 9.55 1.62
C ARG A 319 2.48 10.65 1.06
N ALA A 320 2.84 11.62 1.90
CA ALA A 320 3.65 12.78 1.51
C ALA A 320 4.94 12.41 0.75
N VAL A 321 5.67 11.37 1.20
CA VAL A 321 6.89 10.92 0.51
C VAL A 321 6.63 10.39 -0.90
N LEU A 322 5.52 9.69 -1.13
CA LEU A 322 5.20 9.15 -2.44
C LEU A 322 4.65 10.21 -3.36
N VAL A 323 3.84 11.12 -2.83
CA VAL A 323 3.38 12.30 -3.56
C VAL A 323 4.57 13.13 -4.04
N LYS A 324 5.60 13.31 -3.19
CA LYS A 324 6.85 13.95 -3.61
C LYS A 324 7.49 13.25 -4.80
N ARG A 325 7.60 11.91 -4.77
CA ARG A 325 8.18 11.12 -5.87
C ARG A 325 7.35 11.18 -7.15
N VAL A 326 6.02 11.14 -7.04
CA VAL A 326 5.11 11.28 -8.19
C VAL A 326 5.35 12.63 -8.87
N LEU A 327 5.44 13.70 -8.09
CA LEU A 327 5.67 15.04 -8.64
C LEU A 327 7.10 15.26 -9.12
N ASP A 328 8.11 14.63 -8.51
CA ASP A 328 9.48 14.61 -9.04
C ASP A 328 9.51 14.06 -10.47
N VAL A 329 8.78 12.96 -10.71
CA VAL A 329 8.65 12.40 -12.06
C VAL A 329 7.89 13.35 -12.97
N ALA A 330 6.75 13.89 -12.52
CA ALA A 330 5.94 14.81 -13.32
C ALA A 330 6.63 16.12 -13.72
N GLU A 331 7.67 16.55 -12.99
CA GLU A 331 8.50 17.70 -13.38
C GLU A 331 9.50 17.39 -14.50
N THR A 332 9.89 16.12 -14.65
CA THR A 332 10.96 15.70 -15.57
C THR A 332 10.48 15.22 -16.93
N VAL A 333 9.17 15.00 -17.09
CA VAL A 333 8.54 14.53 -18.33
C VAL A 333 7.33 15.39 -18.68
N ASP A 334 7.08 15.57 -19.98
CA ASP A 334 5.85 16.21 -20.45
C ASP A 334 4.63 15.38 -20.02
N TYR A 335 3.50 16.06 -19.80
CA TYR A 335 2.27 15.45 -19.33
C TYR A 335 1.76 14.36 -20.26
N ALA A 336 1.91 14.52 -21.58
CA ALA A 336 1.51 13.50 -22.55
C ALA A 336 2.31 12.20 -22.39
N ASP A 337 3.61 12.31 -22.12
CA ASP A 337 4.49 11.16 -21.88
C ASP A 337 4.24 10.55 -20.50
N PHE A 338 4.00 11.37 -19.48
CA PHE A 338 3.59 10.92 -18.15
C PHE A 338 2.27 10.16 -18.19
N SER A 339 1.26 10.69 -18.89
CA SER A 339 -0.06 10.07 -19.04
C SER A 339 0.00 8.79 -19.87
N LYS A 340 0.86 8.69 -20.90
CA LYS A 340 1.13 7.42 -21.59
C LYS A 340 1.84 6.41 -20.70
N LYS A 341 2.83 6.84 -19.91
CA LYS A 341 3.57 5.98 -18.98
C LYS A 341 2.69 5.46 -17.84
N ILE A 342 1.78 6.26 -17.31
CA ILE A 342 0.73 5.82 -16.38
C ILE A 342 -0.38 5.05 -17.12
N GLY A 343 -0.60 5.37 -18.40
CA GLY A 343 -1.60 4.85 -19.35
C GLY A 343 -1.44 3.37 -19.66
N ASP A 344 -0.30 3.06 -20.27
CA ASP A 344 0.01 1.77 -20.89
C ASP A 344 1.02 0.96 -20.05
N ALA A 345 1.69 1.58 -19.07
CA ALA A 345 2.80 1.01 -18.32
C ALA A 345 2.73 1.29 -16.80
N THR A 346 1.55 1.16 -16.17
CA THR A 346 1.44 1.07 -14.70
C THR A 346 2.41 0.05 -14.10
N TYR A 347 2.76 -0.97 -14.89
CA TYR A 347 3.64 -2.08 -14.55
C TYR A 347 5.13 -1.73 -14.38
N ASP A 348 5.66 -0.75 -15.13
CA ASP A 348 7.09 -0.43 -15.09
C ASP A 348 7.44 0.60 -14.01
N TYR A 349 6.48 1.41 -13.57
CA TYR A 349 6.72 2.47 -12.60
C TYR A 349 6.43 2.07 -11.15
N PHE A 350 5.48 1.16 -10.92
CA PHE A 350 5.18 0.66 -9.57
C PHE A 350 6.41 0.10 -8.84
N PRO A 351 7.28 -0.73 -9.46
CA PRO A 351 8.51 -1.21 -8.81
C PRO A 351 9.43 -0.07 -8.37
N ASN A 352 9.60 0.97 -9.20
CA ASN A 352 10.44 2.13 -8.88
C ASN A 352 9.92 2.92 -7.67
N PHE A 353 8.61 2.97 -7.47
CA PHE A 353 8.02 3.58 -6.26
C PHE A 353 8.28 2.74 -5.02
N VAL A 354 8.12 1.42 -5.12
CA VAL A 354 8.41 0.49 -4.02
C VAL A 354 9.89 0.57 -3.63
N ASP A 355 10.79 0.54 -4.62
CA ASP A 355 12.24 0.64 -4.40
C ASP A 355 12.60 1.96 -3.71
N ALA A 356 12.01 3.08 -4.11
CA ALA A 356 12.26 4.37 -3.45
C ALA A 356 11.85 4.38 -1.97
N ILE A 357 10.77 3.66 -1.60
CA ILE A 357 10.37 3.50 -0.19
C ILE A 357 11.39 2.65 0.56
N ILE A 358 11.76 1.50 -0.01
CA ILE A 358 12.67 0.54 0.63
C ILE A 358 14.08 1.13 0.75
N GLU A 359 14.61 1.78 -0.29
CA GLU A 359 15.92 2.43 -0.23
C GLU A 359 15.99 3.51 0.85
N ARG A 360 14.91 4.27 1.05
CA ARG A 360 14.82 5.21 2.17
C ARG A 360 14.88 4.47 3.50
N GLU A 361 14.11 3.39 3.65
CA GLU A 361 14.14 2.58 4.87
C GLU A 361 15.56 2.03 5.12
N ILE A 362 16.23 1.49 4.11
CA ILE A 362 17.62 1.00 4.18
C ILE A 362 18.58 2.09 4.67
N ARG A 363 18.54 3.27 4.06
CA ARG A 363 19.52 4.35 4.30
C ARG A 363 19.31 5.09 5.62
N SER A 364 18.11 5.06 6.18
CA SER A 364 17.77 5.90 7.33
C SER A 364 17.31 5.11 8.55
N LYS A 365 16.66 3.97 8.33
CA LYS A 365 15.95 3.22 9.35
C LYS A 365 16.54 1.83 9.58
N TRP A 366 16.98 1.10 8.55
CA TRP A 366 17.47 -0.29 8.67
C TRP A 366 19.00 -0.37 8.66
N ILE A 367 19.63 0.29 9.62
CA ILE A 367 21.09 0.37 9.75
C ILE A 367 21.53 -0.30 11.06
N ASP A 368 22.46 -1.25 10.99
CA ASP A 368 23.26 -1.68 12.12
C ASP A 368 24.35 -0.64 12.38
N ARG A 369 24.27 -0.02 13.56
CA ARG A 369 25.20 1.02 13.97
C ARG A 369 26.24 0.52 14.97
N SER A 370 26.24 -0.78 15.29
CA SER A 370 27.17 -1.38 16.26
C SER A 370 28.64 -1.35 15.84
N GLY A 371 28.94 -1.14 14.56
CA GLY A 371 30.30 -0.99 14.02
C GLY A 371 30.50 0.31 13.25
N GLU A 372 31.76 0.74 13.13
CA GLU A 372 32.18 1.85 12.28
C GLU A 372 32.86 1.33 11.00
N PRO A 373 32.38 1.68 9.78
CA PRO A 373 31.19 2.47 9.49
C PRO A 373 29.89 1.69 9.71
N ALA A 374 28.80 2.40 10.01
CA ALA A 374 27.46 1.83 10.12
C ALA A 374 27.04 1.16 8.80
N LYS A 375 26.42 -0.02 8.88
CA LYS A 375 26.06 -0.84 7.70
C LYS A 375 24.57 -1.14 7.67
N PRO A 376 23.94 -1.19 6.48
CA PRO A 376 22.56 -1.67 6.37
C PRO A 376 22.39 -3.07 6.97
N LEU A 377 21.30 -3.29 7.70
CA LEU A 377 20.90 -4.62 8.20
C LEU A 377 20.63 -5.58 7.04
N LEU A 378 19.94 -5.02 6.03
CA LEU A 378 19.51 -5.71 4.83
C LEU A 378 19.77 -4.82 3.61
N ASN A 379 20.21 -5.43 2.52
CA ASN A 379 20.24 -4.76 1.22
C ASN A 379 18.83 -4.70 0.58
N LEU A 380 18.73 -4.14 -0.64
CA LEU A 380 17.46 -3.97 -1.35
C LEU A 380 16.81 -5.33 -1.68
N ASP A 381 17.59 -6.28 -2.18
CA ASP A 381 17.08 -7.61 -2.55
C ASP A 381 16.64 -8.41 -1.32
N GLU A 382 17.39 -8.32 -0.22
CA GLU A 382 17.05 -8.93 1.06
C GLU A 382 15.72 -8.37 1.63
N HIS A 383 15.49 -7.05 1.51
CA HIS A 383 14.20 -6.44 1.89
C HIS A 383 13.05 -6.95 1.02
N HIS A 384 13.24 -6.97 -0.31
CA HIS A 384 12.25 -7.52 -1.22
C HIS A 384 11.92 -8.97 -0.88
N LYS A 385 12.94 -9.78 -0.54
CA LYS A 385 12.73 -11.17 -0.16
C LYS A 385 11.91 -11.31 1.11
N LEU A 386 12.25 -10.56 2.17
CA LEU A 386 11.50 -10.60 3.43
C LEU A 386 10.03 -10.20 3.23
N LEU A 387 9.77 -9.12 2.49
CA LEU A 387 8.40 -8.68 2.18
C LEU A 387 7.66 -9.69 1.27
N SER A 388 8.36 -10.34 0.35
CA SER A 388 7.81 -11.40 -0.50
C SER A 388 7.42 -12.65 0.31
N MET A 389 8.22 -13.03 1.31
CA MET A 389 7.86 -14.11 2.24
C MET A 389 6.59 -13.78 3.03
N ILE A 390 6.44 -12.53 3.48
CA ILE A 390 5.23 -12.07 4.18
C ILE A 390 4.01 -12.11 3.25
N ALA A 391 4.12 -11.61 2.03
CA ALA A 391 3.03 -11.63 1.05
C ALA A 391 2.64 -13.06 0.64
N GLN A 392 3.63 -13.95 0.49
CA GLN A 392 3.40 -15.37 0.22
C GLN A 392 2.67 -16.04 1.38
N GLU A 393 3.07 -15.81 2.63
CA GLU A 393 2.41 -16.41 3.79
C GLU A 393 0.95 -15.92 3.91
N MET A 394 0.70 -14.62 3.71
CA MET A 394 -0.66 -14.07 3.63
C MET A 394 -1.50 -14.78 2.57
N TRP A 395 -0.92 -15.03 1.39
CA TRP A 395 -1.61 -15.74 0.31
C TRP A 395 -1.89 -17.21 0.64
N LEU A 396 -0.92 -17.94 1.18
CA LEU A 396 -1.04 -19.35 1.51
C LEU A 396 -2.08 -19.60 2.62
N ILE A 397 -2.14 -18.73 3.63
CA ILE A 397 -3.17 -18.77 4.68
C ILE A 397 -4.52 -18.21 4.18
N ASN A 398 -4.53 -17.56 3.00
CA ASN A 398 -5.69 -16.88 2.42
C ASN A 398 -6.24 -15.76 3.34
N THR A 399 -5.33 -14.93 3.85
CA THR A 399 -5.63 -13.76 4.69
C THR A 399 -5.02 -12.47 4.13
N GLU A 400 -5.56 -11.33 4.52
CA GLU A 400 -5.03 -10.00 4.17
C GLU A 400 -4.03 -9.47 5.20
N SER A 401 -3.91 -10.17 6.34
CA SER A 401 -3.04 -9.80 7.45
C SER A 401 -2.43 -11.02 8.13
N VAL A 402 -1.24 -10.87 8.71
CA VAL A 402 -0.56 -11.86 9.56
C VAL A 402 -0.55 -11.40 11.01
N LYS A 403 -0.62 -12.36 11.95
CA LYS A 403 -0.43 -12.05 13.37
C LYS A 403 1.04 -11.77 13.68
N THR A 404 1.29 -11.11 14.81
CA THR A 404 2.65 -10.82 15.29
C THR A 404 3.52 -12.08 15.38
N GLU A 405 2.98 -13.20 15.87
CA GLU A 405 3.73 -14.45 16.03
C GLU A 405 4.14 -15.06 14.68
N VAL A 406 3.28 -14.90 13.66
CA VAL A 406 3.58 -15.35 12.29
C VAL A 406 4.65 -14.46 11.66
N LEU A 407 4.57 -13.15 11.87
CA LEU A 407 5.57 -12.21 11.40
C LEU A 407 6.95 -12.48 12.03
N ASP A 408 6.96 -12.75 13.34
CA ASP A 408 8.15 -13.15 14.09
C ASP A 408 8.77 -14.42 13.51
N LEU A 409 7.96 -15.47 13.27
CA LEU A 409 8.42 -16.72 12.66
C LEU A 409 9.03 -16.50 11.26
N ILE A 410 8.40 -15.69 10.41
CA ILE A 410 8.92 -15.38 9.07
C ILE A 410 10.29 -14.70 9.17
N THR A 411 10.45 -13.77 10.12
CA THR A 411 11.73 -13.05 10.30
C THR A 411 12.84 -13.94 10.83
N GLU A 412 12.49 -14.92 11.68
CA GLU A 412 13.43 -15.92 12.20
C GLU A 412 13.90 -16.83 11.07
N LEU A 413 12.98 -17.38 10.28
CA LEU A 413 13.30 -18.21 9.10
C LEU A 413 14.15 -17.46 8.08
N PHE A 414 13.80 -16.19 7.80
CA PHE A 414 14.58 -15.34 6.93
C PHE A 414 16.00 -15.11 7.47
N SER A 415 16.12 -14.77 8.75
CA SER A 415 17.42 -14.48 9.38
C SER A 415 18.32 -15.71 9.41
N GLU A 416 17.76 -16.89 9.67
CA GLU A 416 18.47 -18.17 9.58
C GLU A 416 18.97 -18.46 8.16
N PHE A 417 18.10 -18.29 7.16
CA PHE A 417 18.44 -18.53 5.76
C PHE A 417 19.60 -17.62 5.28
N TYR A 418 19.58 -16.34 5.67
CA TYR A 418 20.65 -15.39 5.35
C TYR A 418 21.81 -15.38 6.37
N ARG A 419 21.83 -16.32 7.33
CA ARG A 419 22.87 -16.47 8.37
C ARG A 419 23.17 -15.18 9.12
N LYS A 420 22.14 -14.41 9.45
CA LYS A 420 22.26 -13.22 10.30
C LYS A 420 22.55 -13.67 11.73
N ASP A 421 23.42 -12.97 12.45
CA ASP A 421 23.68 -13.26 13.86
C ASP A 421 22.47 -12.89 14.74
N SER A 422 22.42 -13.39 15.97
CA SER A 422 21.27 -13.21 16.88
C SER A 422 20.93 -11.74 17.15
N ARG A 423 21.93 -10.84 17.18
CA ARG A 423 21.70 -9.42 17.39
C ARG A 423 21.05 -8.79 16.16
N ILE A 424 21.57 -9.05 14.97
CA ILE A 424 20.97 -8.55 13.72
C ILE A 424 19.58 -9.15 13.49
N ALA A 425 19.39 -10.45 13.76
CA ALA A 425 18.10 -11.13 13.66
C ALA A 425 17.04 -10.46 14.55
N ASN A 426 17.38 -10.14 15.80
CA ASN A 426 16.48 -9.41 16.70
C ASN A 426 16.15 -7.99 16.17
N GLN A 427 17.14 -7.27 15.62
CA GLN A 427 16.89 -5.96 15.01
C GLN A 427 15.95 -6.06 13.80
N ILE A 428 16.11 -7.08 12.95
CA ILE A 428 15.21 -7.32 11.80
C ILE A 428 13.79 -7.59 12.29
N LYS A 429 13.64 -8.47 13.29
CA LYS A 429 12.36 -8.85 13.91
C LYS A 429 11.61 -7.64 14.46
N GLU A 430 12.28 -6.74 15.15
CA GLU A 430 11.65 -5.53 15.69
C GLU A 430 11.37 -4.47 14.61
N ARG A 431 12.27 -4.29 13.63
CA ARG A 431 12.10 -3.29 12.56
C ARG A 431 11.01 -3.66 11.56
N ILE A 432 10.77 -4.95 11.28
CA ILE A 432 9.72 -5.34 10.33
C ILE A 432 8.32 -4.94 10.81
N LYS A 433 8.07 -4.96 12.13
CA LYS A 433 6.78 -4.57 12.75
C LYS A 433 6.44 -3.11 12.52
N GLN A 434 7.46 -2.32 12.17
CA GLN A 434 7.35 -0.89 11.95
C GLN A 434 7.58 -0.51 10.47
N HIS A 435 7.75 -1.50 9.60
CA HIS A 435 8.17 -1.29 8.22
C HIS A 435 7.20 -0.39 7.47
N ALA A 436 7.72 0.52 6.62
CA ALA A 436 6.91 1.53 5.96
C ALA A 436 5.74 0.97 5.13
N LEU A 437 5.90 -0.21 4.53
CA LEU A 437 4.87 -0.84 3.70
C LEU A 437 3.85 -1.69 4.48
N LEU A 438 4.01 -1.82 5.79
CA LEU A 438 3.11 -2.57 6.66
C LEU A 438 2.36 -1.61 7.59
N ILE A 439 1.09 -1.92 7.85
CA ILE A 439 0.25 -1.24 8.83
C ILE A 439 -0.25 -2.25 9.85
N SER A 440 -0.37 -1.82 11.11
CA SER A 440 -1.03 -2.60 12.15
C SER A 440 -2.51 -2.22 12.22
N SER A 441 -3.39 -3.21 12.31
CA SER A 441 -4.83 -2.96 12.51
C SER A 441 -5.29 -3.44 13.89
N GLU A 442 -5.93 -2.55 14.66
CA GLU A 442 -6.62 -2.85 15.91
C GLU A 442 -8.09 -3.24 15.68
N ARG A 443 -8.41 -4.03 14.64
CA ARG A 443 -9.83 -4.32 14.35
C ARG A 443 -10.52 -5.19 15.41
N TYR A 444 -9.78 -5.74 16.39
CA TYR A 444 -10.36 -6.55 17.45
C TYR A 444 -9.73 -6.22 18.80
N LYS A 445 -10.58 -6.03 19.83
CA LYS A 445 -10.25 -5.88 21.27
C LYS A 445 -9.49 -7.08 21.87
N ASN A 446 -8.97 -7.99 21.05
CA ASN A 446 -8.19 -9.14 21.48
C ASN A 446 -6.72 -8.87 21.19
N PHE A 447 -5.90 -9.05 22.22
CA PHE A 447 -4.46 -8.79 22.40
C PHE A 447 -3.46 -9.14 21.28
N SER A 448 -3.87 -9.61 20.10
CA SER A 448 -2.96 -9.93 18.99
C SER A 448 -3.05 -8.89 17.87
N LEU A 449 -1.97 -8.13 17.67
CA LEU A 449 -1.86 -7.20 16.56
C LEU A 449 -1.65 -7.95 15.25
N ASN A 450 -2.42 -7.51 14.25
CA ASN A 450 -2.36 -8.01 12.89
C ASN A 450 -1.67 -6.97 12.01
N PHE A 451 -0.72 -7.43 11.20
CA PHE A 451 0.00 -6.64 10.21
C PHE A 451 -0.52 -6.96 8.82
N SER A 452 -0.85 -5.93 8.04
CA SER A 452 -1.20 -6.05 6.63
C SER A 452 -0.30 -5.13 5.81
N PHE A 453 -0.19 -5.36 4.50
CA PHE A 453 0.35 -4.33 3.63
C PHE A 453 -0.55 -3.10 3.65
N ASP A 454 0.06 -1.92 3.50
CA ASP A 454 -0.65 -0.65 3.52
C ASP A 454 -1.70 -0.51 2.40
N HIS A 455 -1.46 -1.21 1.30
CA HIS A 455 -2.39 -1.33 0.20
C HIS A 455 -2.25 -2.71 -0.43
N ASP A 456 -3.35 -3.23 -0.96
CA ASP A 456 -3.37 -4.58 -1.53
C ASP A 456 -2.42 -4.71 -2.73
N GLU A 457 -2.23 -3.65 -3.51
CA GLU A 457 -1.31 -3.64 -4.65
C GLU A 457 0.16 -3.91 -4.24
N PHE A 458 0.58 -3.49 -3.04
CA PHE A 458 1.90 -3.86 -2.51
C PHE A 458 1.98 -5.36 -2.21
N ARG A 459 0.95 -5.92 -1.56
CA ARG A 459 0.86 -7.37 -1.29
C ARG A 459 0.92 -8.15 -2.60
N GLN A 460 0.14 -7.75 -3.59
CA GLN A 460 0.08 -8.41 -4.90
C GLN A 460 1.41 -8.33 -5.65
N PHE A 461 2.11 -7.20 -5.57
CA PHE A 461 3.45 -7.03 -6.11
C PHE A 461 4.48 -7.97 -5.47
N PHE A 462 4.55 -8.01 -4.13
CA PHE A 462 5.48 -8.90 -3.42
C PHE A 462 5.13 -10.38 -3.59
N LEU A 463 3.85 -10.73 -3.71
CA LEU A 463 3.42 -12.07 -4.09
C LEU A 463 3.93 -12.42 -5.51
N GLY A 464 3.87 -11.48 -6.44
CA GLY A 464 4.41 -11.66 -7.80
C GLY A 464 5.93 -11.84 -7.82
N LYS A 465 6.66 -11.12 -6.95
CA LYS A 465 8.10 -11.34 -6.73
C LYS A 465 8.40 -12.75 -6.22
N SER A 466 7.71 -13.19 -5.17
CA SER A 466 7.85 -14.55 -4.63
C SER A 466 7.59 -15.62 -5.70
N LEU A 467 6.49 -15.48 -6.45
CA LEU A 467 6.13 -16.43 -7.50
C LEU A 467 7.19 -16.49 -8.61
N ALA A 468 7.69 -15.34 -9.06
CA ALA A 468 8.77 -15.29 -10.04
C ALA A 468 10.04 -15.98 -9.53
N GLU A 469 10.45 -15.71 -8.30
CA GLU A 469 11.63 -16.34 -7.69
C GLU A 469 11.49 -17.85 -7.60
N ASN A 470 10.33 -18.36 -7.18
CA ASN A 470 10.07 -19.80 -7.12
C ASN A 470 10.10 -20.44 -8.52
N MET A 471 9.62 -19.74 -9.55
CA MET A 471 9.73 -20.20 -10.95
C MET A 471 11.18 -20.21 -11.43
N ILE A 472 11.96 -19.17 -11.16
CA ILE A 472 13.38 -19.08 -11.54
C ILE A 472 14.19 -20.18 -10.85
N ASN A 473 13.94 -20.41 -9.56
CA ASN A 473 14.58 -21.45 -8.77
C ASN A 473 14.07 -22.87 -9.10
N ARG A 474 13.04 -22.97 -9.94
CA ARG A 474 12.39 -24.23 -10.35
C ARG A 474 11.79 -25.01 -9.19
N ASP A 475 11.32 -24.30 -8.16
CA ASP A 475 10.60 -24.89 -7.04
C ASP A 475 9.14 -25.18 -7.43
N LEU A 476 8.95 -26.31 -8.11
CA LEU A 476 7.63 -26.75 -8.58
C LEU A 476 6.62 -26.94 -7.43
N ALA A 477 7.09 -27.28 -6.23
CA ALA A 477 6.21 -27.51 -5.09
C ALA A 477 5.61 -26.18 -4.63
N GLU A 478 6.44 -25.14 -4.50
CA GLU A 478 5.96 -23.82 -4.10
C GLU A 478 5.20 -23.07 -5.20
N VAL A 479 5.63 -23.18 -6.47
CA VAL A 479 4.82 -22.62 -7.57
C VAL A 479 3.42 -23.26 -7.56
N ARG A 480 3.33 -24.57 -7.34
CA ARG A 480 2.04 -25.25 -7.25
C ARG A 480 1.24 -24.84 -6.02
N SER A 481 1.88 -24.62 -4.87
CA SER A 481 1.20 -24.20 -3.63
C SER A 481 0.50 -22.85 -3.85
N ILE A 482 1.22 -21.88 -4.41
CA ILE A 482 0.73 -20.53 -4.69
C ILE A 482 -0.43 -20.56 -5.70
N LEU A 483 -0.25 -21.25 -6.84
CA LEU A 483 -1.25 -21.25 -7.91
C LEU A 483 -2.53 -22.03 -7.58
N ARG A 484 -2.56 -22.79 -6.48
CA ARG A 484 -3.72 -23.61 -6.09
C ARG A 484 -4.76 -22.87 -5.24
N ILE A 485 -4.35 -21.81 -4.53
CA ILE A 485 -5.19 -21.18 -3.49
C ILE A 485 -6.42 -20.51 -4.08
N SER A 486 -6.22 -19.53 -4.97
CA SER A 486 -7.28 -18.77 -5.62
C SER A 486 -6.79 -18.18 -6.95
N SER A 487 -7.65 -17.45 -7.67
CA SER A 487 -7.24 -16.78 -8.91
C SER A 487 -6.23 -15.67 -8.61
N ILE A 488 -5.05 -15.73 -9.24
CA ILE A 488 -3.99 -14.75 -8.98
C ILE A 488 -4.41 -13.35 -9.45
N PRO A 489 -4.16 -12.30 -8.65
CA PRO A 489 -4.44 -10.94 -9.07
C PRO A 489 -3.64 -10.52 -10.30
N GLN A 490 -4.18 -9.58 -11.06
CA GLN A 490 -3.53 -9.07 -12.27
C GLN A 490 -2.13 -8.50 -11.98
N GLN A 491 -1.99 -7.69 -10.92
CA GLN A 491 -0.69 -7.13 -10.51
C GLN A 491 0.34 -8.22 -10.18
N THR A 492 -0.08 -9.32 -9.54
CA THR A 492 0.79 -10.46 -9.24
C THR A 492 1.27 -11.11 -10.53
N ALA A 493 0.38 -11.35 -11.49
CA ALA A 493 0.73 -11.94 -12.78
C ALA A 493 1.67 -11.05 -13.59
N ASP A 494 1.38 -9.75 -13.65
CA ASP A 494 2.17 -8.79 -14.42
C ASP A 494 3.57 -8.59 -13.80
N THR A 495 3.67 -8.51 -12.47
CA THR A 495 4.97 -8.48 -11.76
C THR A 495 5.77 -9.75 -12.02
N THR A 496 5.12 -10.91 -11.96
CA THR A 496 5.77 -12.21 -12.21
C THR A 496 6.36 -12.26 -13.62
N ALA A 497 5.54 -11.93 -14.64
CA ALA A 497 5.95 -11.95 -16.03
C ALA A 497 7.06 -10.94 -16.32
N SER A 498 6.99 -9.73 -15.76
CA SER A 498 8.02 -8.70 -15.92
C SER A 498 9.37 -9.16 -15.38
N LEU A 499 9.41 -9.74 -14.18
CA LEU A 499 10.66 -10.23 -13.58
C LEU A 499 11.28 -11.40 -14.35
N LEU A 500 10.47 -12.33 -14.83
CA LEU A 500 10.96 -13.45 -15.65
C LEU A 500 11.58 -12.95 -16.97
N LYS A 501 10.94 -11.95 -17.62
CA LYS A 501 11.47 -11.31 -18.83
C LYS A 501 12.77 -10.55 -18.55
N GLN A 502 12.85 -9.78 -17.46
CA GLN A 502 14.03 -8.97 -17.12
C GLN A 502 15.26 -9.81 -16.76
N LYS A 503 15.10 -10.91 -16.03
CA LYS A 503 16.22 -11.79 -15.67
C LYS A 503 16.74 -12.66 -16.82
N GLY A 504 16.16 -12.53 -18.01
CA GLY A 504 16.56 -13.28 -19.19
C GLY A 504 16.33 -14.79 -19.04
N ASP A 505 15.34 -15.18 -18.23
CA ASP A 505 14.99 -16.59 -18.09
C ASP A 505 14.44 -17.14 -19.42
N ASP A 506 14.60 -18.44 -19.66
CA ASP A 506 14.04 -19.08 -20.84
C ASP A 506 12.50 -19.08 -20.68
N ILE A 507 11.84 -18.09 -21.28
CA ILE A 507 10.37 -17.97 -21.26
C ILE A 507 9.72 -19.26 -21.76
N SER A 508 10.34 -19.97 -22.71
CA SER A 508 9.87 -21.26 -23.18
C SER A 508 9.99 -22.34 -22.10
N HIS A 509 11.02 -22.29 -21.25
CA HIS A 509 11.10 -23.15 -20.07
C HIS A 509 10.03 -22.82 -19.04
N ALA A 510 9.80 -21.53 -18.74
CA ALA A 510 8.75 -21.10 -17.82
C ALA A 510 7.35 -21.57 -18.30
N ILE A 511 7.05 -21.44 -19.59
CA ILE A 511 5.80 -21.93 -20.17
C ILE A 511 5.70 -23.47 -20.06
N ARG A 512 6.79 -24.20 -20.37
CA ARG A 512 6.84 -25.68 -20.20
C ARG A 512 6.62 -26.11 -18.76
N MET A 513 7.17 -25.37 -17.80
CA MET A 513 6.96 -25.59 -16.37
C MET A 513 5.47 -25.46 -16.01
N LEU A 514 4.83 -24.36 -16.43
CA LEU A 514 3.40 -24.12 -16.20
C LEU A 514 2.52 -25.19 -16.87
N GLN A 515 2.87 -25.63 -18.09
CA GLN A 515 2.20 -26.73 -18.76
C GLN A 515 2.31 -28.04 -17.96
N GLY A 516 3.50 -28.33 -17.42
CA GLY A 516 3.75 -29.51 -16.59
C GLY A 516 2.83 -29.56 -15.35
N LEU A 517 2.53 -28.41 -14.76
CA LEU A 517 1.58 -28.30 -13.65
C LEU A 517 0.14 -28.60 -14.08
N CYS A 518 -0.27 -28.24 -15.30
CA CYS A 518 -1.62 -28.45 -15.80
C CYS A 518 -1.96 -29.91 -16.12
N ILE A 519 -0.97 -30.77 -16.42
CA ILE A 519 -1.19 -32.16 -16.86
C ILE A 519 -1.97 -32.98 -15.82
N LYS A 520 -1.71 -32.75 -14.53
CA LYS A 520 -2.29 -33.52 -13.42
C LYS A 520 -3.56 -32.91 -12.85
N GLU A 521 -4.06 -31.82 -13.43
CA GLU A 521 -5.16 -31.03 -12.89
C GLU A 521 -6.48 -31.31 -13.61
N GLY A 522 -7.59 -31.25 -12.86
CA GLY A 522 -8.95 -31.38 -13.39
C GLY A 522 -9.32 -30.25 -14.37
N SER A 523 -10.50 -30.33 -14.99
CA SER A 523 -10.97 -29.29 -15.93
C SER A 523 -11.32 -27.97 -15.25
N VAL A 524 -11.64 -27.99 -13.96
CA VAL A 524 -11.93 -26.81 -13.13
C VAL A 524 -10.90 -26.76 -12.01
N SER A 525 -9.79 -26.05 -12.24
CA SER A 525 -8.69 -25.89 -11.27
C SER A 525 -8.11 -24.49 -11.38
N PHE A 526 -7.91 -23.82 -10.23
CA PHE A 526 -7.21 -22.53 -10.17
C PHE A 526 -5.81 -22.62 -10.78
N ILE A 527 -5.14 -23.78 -10.69
CA ILE A 527 -3.82 -23.97 -11.30
C ILE A 527 -3.92 -23.77 -12.83
N LYS A 528 -4.92 -24.34 -13.49
CA LYS A 528 -5.06 -24.18 -14.96
C LYS A 528 -5.38 -22.75 -15.35
N GLU A 529 -6.24 -22.06 -14.59
CA GLU A 529 -6.58 -20.66 -14.83
C GLU A 529 -5.37 -19.75 -14.60
N ASN A 530 -4.67 -19.93 -13.49
CA ASN A 530 -3.50 -19.14 -13.12
C ASN A 530 -2.31 -19.40 -14.06
N CYS A 531 -2.08 -20.65 -14.49
CA CYS A 531 -1.11 -20.95 -15.53
C CYS A 531 -1.46 -20.24 -16.85
N GLY A 532 -2.74 -20.19 -17.23
CA GLY A 532 -3.19 -19.46 -18.42
C GLY A 532 -3.01 -17.94 -18.28
N ILE A 533 -3.32 -17.38 -17.11
CA ILE A 533 -3.06 -15.97 -16.77
C ILE A 533 -1.56 -15.64 -16.95
N LEU A 534 -0.66 -16.41 -16.36
CA LEU A 534 0.78 -16.16 -16.45
C LEU A 534 1.30 -16.35 -17.87
N THR A 535 0.90 -17.45 -18.53
CA THR A 535 1.38 -17.78 -19.89
C THR A 535 1.02 -16.68 -20.87
N ILE A 536 -0.20 -16.14 -20.81
CA ILE A 536 -0.60 -15.08 -21.76
C ILE A 536 0.17 -13.76 -21.52
N ARG A 537 0.60 -13.48 -20.29
CA ARG A 537 1.45 -12.30 -19.98
C ARG A 537 2.90 -12.52 -20.41
N LEU A 538 3.40 -13.75 -20.29
CA LEU A 538 4.72 -14.12 -20.78
C LEU A 538 4.83 -14.03 -22.30
N LEU A 539 3.79 -14.46 -23.02
CA LEU A 539 3.73 -14.39 -24.50
C LEU A 539 3.61 -12.97 -25.05
N ASP A 540 3.07 -12.03 -24.27
CA ASP A 540 2.83 -10.66 -24.75
C ASP A 540 4.13 -9.93 -25.11
N GLY A 541 4.20 -9.47 -26.36
CA GLY A 541 5.34 -8.75 -26.92
C GLY A 541 6.56 -9.62 -27.21
N LEU A 542 6.45 -10.95 -27.04
CA LEU A 542 7.55 -11.87 -27.32
C LEU A 542 7.73 -12.05 -28.83
N ASN A 543 8.99 -12.05 -29.28
CA ASN A 543 9.37 -12.45 -30.64
C ASN A 543 10.22 -13.73 -30.52
N PRO A 544 9.59 -14.91 -30.44
CA PRO A 544 10.33 -16.15 -30.33
C PRO A 544 11.00 -16.51 -31.67
N ASP A 545 12.09 -17.28 -31.62
CA ASP A 545 12.73 -17.82 -32.82
C ASP A 545 11.97 -19.06 -33.36
N ASP A 546 11.36 -19.83 -32.45
CA ASP A 546 10.60 -21.04 -32.74
C ASP A 546 9.13 -20.93 -32.28
N THR A 547 8.25 -21.70 -32.91
CA THR A 547 6.84 -21.76 -32.51
C THR A 547 6.66 -22.32 -31.09
N ILE A 548 6.01 -21.55 -30.21
CA ILE A 548 5.75 -21.96 -28.83
C ILE A 548 4.47 -22.80 -28.78
N LEU A 549 4.56 -24.02 -28.25
CA LEU A 549 3.40 -24.87 -27.97
C LEU A 549 2.83 -24.57 -26.59
N VAL A 550 1.55 -24.22 -26.52
CA VAL A 550 0.79 -24.06 -25.27
C VAL A 550 -0.34 -25.08 -25.23
N GLU A 551 -0.36 -25.96 -24.24
CA GLU A 551 -1.28 -27.12 -24.21
C GLU A 551 -1.98 -27.29 -22.86
N ASN A 552 -3.25 -27.67 -22.87
CA ASN A 552 -4.07 -28.01 -21.70
C ASN A 552 -4.24 -26.89 -20.65
N MET A 553 -4.23 -25.62 -21.07
CA MET A 553 -4.43 -24.47 -20.18
C MET A 553 -5.85 -23.89 -20.26
N ALA A 554 -6.25 -23.16 -19.21
CA ALA A 554 -7.49 -22.40 -19.19
C ALA A 554 -7.17 -20.90 -19.12
N PHE A 555 -7.68 -20.13 -20.07
CA PHE A 555 -7.42 -18.70 -20.17
C PHE A 555 -8.58 -17.89 -19.58
N PRO A 556 -8.28 -16.82 -18.83
CA PRO A 556 -9.27 -15.95 -18.20
C PRO A 556 -10.06 -15.16 -19.26
N PRO A 557 -11.14 -14.46 -18.87
CA PRO A 557 -11.78 -13.50 -19.75
C PRO A 557 -10.78 -12.46 -20.27
N ASP A 558 -10.96 -12.01 -21.50
CA ASP A 558 -10.12 -10.98 -22.14
C ASP A 558 -8.62 -11.29 -22.17
N ALA A 559 -8.25 -12.58 -22.13
CA ALA A 559 -6.86 -13.02 -22.20
C ALA A 559 -6.07 -12.40 -23.36
N LEU A 560 -6.68 -12.24 -24.53
CA LEU A 560 -6.05 -11.70 -25.74
C LEU A 560 -6.14 -10.18 -25.87
N GLN A 561 -6.95 -9.50 -25.06
CA GLN A 561 -7.22 -8.08 -25.20
C GLN A 561 -5.94 -7.26 -24.98
N SER A 562 -5.66 -6.32 -25.90
CA SER A 562 -4.47 -5.47 -25.86
C SER A 562 -3.13 -6.24 -25.84
N ARG A 563 -3.09 -7.49 -26.31
CA ARG A 563 -1.86 -8.31 -26.34
C ARG A 563 -1.32 -8.51 -27.76
N LYS A 564 0.00 -8.56 -27.89
CA LYS A 564 0.71 -8.89 -29.12
C LYS A 564 1.32 -10.28 -29.00
N ILE A 565 0.75 -11.26 -29.69
CA ILE A 565 1.16 -12.66 -29.62
C ILE A 565 1.63 -13.12 -30.99
N ARG A 566 2.79 -13.78 -31.03
CA ARG A 566 3.46 -14.20 -32.26
C ARG A 566 3.94 -15.64 -32.18
N GLN A 567 3.74 -16.42 -33.25
CA GLN A 567 4.27 -17.78 -33.40
C GLN A 567 3.89 -18.72 -32.23
N VAL A 568 2.58 -18.83 -31.94
CA VAL A 568 2.08 -19.66 -30.83
C VAL A 568 1.06 -20.68 -31.33
N ASN A 569 1.23 -21.94 -30.93
CA ASN A 569 0.24 -23.00 -31.14
C ASN A 569 -0.47 -23.32 -29.82
N PHE A 570 -1.70 -22.85 -29.68
CA PHE A 570 -2.59 -23.23 -28.59
C PHE A 570 -3.26 -24.56 -28.93
N LYS A 571 -3.06 -25.56 -28.08
CA LYS A 571 -3.58 -26.92 -28.27
C LYS A 571 -4.42 -27.36 -27.07
N LYS A 572 -5.59 -27.97 -27.30
CA LYS A 572 -6.46 -28.53 -26.24
C LYS A 572 -6.70 -27.56 -25.08
N SER A 573 -6.75 -26.27 -25.39
CA SER A 573 -6.84 -25.20 -24.39
C SER A 573 -8.23 -24.59 -24.38
N TYR A 574 -8.63 -24.09 -23.22
CA TYR A 574 -9.92 -23.48 -22.98
C TYR A 574 -9.78 -21.96 -22.90
N PHE A 575 -10.55 -21.22 -23.69
CA PHE A 575 -10.62 -19.77 -23.62
C PHE A 575 -11.99 -19.33 -23.14
N ARG A 576 -12.03 -18.58 -22.04
CA ARG A 576 -13.22 -17.82 -21.65
C ARG A 576 -13.47 -16.69 -22.64
N ALA A 577 -14.62 -16.03 -22.53
CA ALA A 577 -14.97 -14.90 -23.40
C ALA A 577 -13.81 -13.89 -23.51
N THR A 578 -13.29 -13.68 -24.72
CA THR A 578 -12.10 -12.88 -24.95
C THR A 578 -12.31 -11.84 -26.05
N ASN A 579 -11.95 -10.60 -25.75
CA ASN A 579 -11.98 -9.49 -26.69
C ASN A 579 -10.65 -9.35 -27.44
N LEU A 580 -10.73 -9.10 -28.75
CA LEU A 580 -9.56 -8.84 -29.59
C LEU A 580 -9.18 -7.36 -29.70
N HIS A 581 -9.93 -6.44 -29.09
CA HIS A 581 -9.63 -5.01 -29.13
C HIS A 581 -8.18 -4.71 -28.73
N LYS A 582 -7.49 -3.93 -29.57
CA LYS A 582 -6.06 -3.56 -29.51
C LYS A 582 -5.09 -4.75 -29.50
N SER A 583 -5.55 -5.95 -29.86
CA SER A 583 -4.68 -7.14 -29.95
C SER A 583 -4.02 -7.27 -31.32
N GLY A 584 -2.88 -7.97 -31.34
CA GLY A 584 -2.18 -8.34 -32.56
C GLY A 584 -1.77 -9.80 -32.52
N LEU A 585 -2.36 -10.64 -33.36
CA LEU A 585 -2.03 -12.07 -33.46
C LEU A 585 -1.32 -12.34 -34.79
N THR A 586 -0.14 -12.96 -34.75
CA THR A 586 0.64 -13.29 -35.95
C THR A 586 1.15 -14.72 -35.86
N ASP A 587 0.91 -15.53 -36.89
CA ASP A 587 1.31 -16.95 -36.94
C ASP A 587 0.81 -17.73 -35.71
N CYS A 588 -0.46 -17.54 -35.33
CA CYS A 588 -1.08 -18.19 -34.17
C CYS A 588 -2.03 -19.31 -34.62
N ASN A 589 -1.93 -20.48 -34.01
CA ASN A 589 -2.77 -21.64 -34.34
C ASN A 589 -3.57 -22.07 -33.11
N PHE A 590 -4.88 -22.27 -33.27
CA PHE A 590 -5.78 -22.83 -32.25
C PHE A 590 -6.19 -24.24 -32.68
N THR A 591 -5.69 -25.27 -32.01
CA THR A 591 -5.88 -26.68 -32.36
C THR A 591 -6.62 -27.44 -31.26
N ALA A 592 -7.78 -28.03 -31.56
CA ALA A 592 -8.60 -28.72 -30.56
C ALA A 592 -8.94 -27.86 -29.33
N CYS A 593 -9.04 -26.55 -29.50
CA CYS A 593 -9.38 -25.59 -28.47
C CYS A 593 -10.90 -25.45 -28.30
N VAL A 594 -11.31 -25.01 -27.11
CA VAL A 594 -12.70 -24.62 -26.84
C VAL A 594 -12.70 -23.15 -26.46
N ILE A 595 -13.43 -22.33 -27.21
CA ILE A 595 -13.49 -20.88 -27.04
C ILE A 595 -14.94 -20.50 -26.75
N GLU A 596 -15.21 -19.97 -25.55
CA GLU A 596 -16.56 -19.56 -25.15
C GLU A 596 -17.11 -18.46 -26.07
N ARG A 597 -16.29 -17.45 -26.33
CA ARG A 597 -16.66 -16.30 -27.17
C ARG A 597 -15.46 -15.53 -27.66
N PHE A 598 -15.48 -15.14 -28.93
CA PHE A 598 -14.67 -14.03 -29.43
C PHE A 598 -15.50 -12.75 -29.50
N THR A 599 -14.99 -11.64 -28.97
CA THR A 599 -15.49 -10.31 -29.29
C THR A 599 -14.54 -9.67 -30.29
N VAL A 600 -15.04 -9.36 -31.49
CA VAL A 600 -14.23 -8.89 -32.63
C VAL A 600 -14.60 -7.45 -33.02
N ASP A 601 -14.60 -6.57 -32.01
CA ASP A 601 -14.92 -5.15 -32.12
C ASP A 601 -13.70 -4.24 -31.96
N GLY A 602 -13.73 -3.13 -32.70
CA GLY A 602 -12.69 -2.11 -32.70
C GLY A 602 -11.42 -2.51 -33.46
N GLU A 603 -10.30 -1.88 -33.12
CA GLU A 603 -9.03 -2.06 -33.84
C GLU A 603 -8.27 -3.30 -33.37
N PHE A 604 -7.93 -4.21 -34.29
CA PHE A 604 -7.05 -5.36 -34.03
C PHE A 604 -6.40 -5.82 -35.34
N SER A 605 -5.30 -6.58 -35.24
CA SER A 605 -4.57 -7.08 -36.42
C SER A 605 -4.36 -8.59 -36.35
N LEU A 606 -4.74 -9.30 -37.40
CA LEU A 606 -4.52 -10.75 -37.54
C LEU A 606 -3.66 -11.02 -38.78
N SER A 607 -2.71 -11.93 -38.67
CA SER A 607 -1.90 -12.44 -39.78
C SER A 607 -1.63 -13.93 -39.56
N ASN A 608 -1.97 -14.79 -40.52
CA ASN A 608 -1.79 -16.24 -40.43
C ASN A 608 -2.34 -16.84 -39.11
N VAL A 609 -3.60 -16.53 -38.78
CA VAL A 609 -4.25 -17.07 -37.59
C VAL A 609 -5.16 -18.22 -37.98
N THR A 610 -4.86 -19.43 -37.54
CA THR A 610 -5.62 -20.63 -37.91
C THR A 610 -6.44 -21.19 -36.75
N VAL A 611 -7.61 -21.75 -37.07
CA VAL A 611 -8.49 -22.47 -36.14
C VAL A 611 -8.74 -23.85 -36.72
N LYS A 612 -8.22 -24.88 -36.06
CA LYS A 612 -8.26 -26.28 -36.49
C LYS A 612 -8.91 -27.15 -35.42
N ASP A 613 -9.86 -28.00 -35.83
CA ASP A 613 -10.55 -28.96 -34.96
C ASP A 613 -11.08 -28.34 -33.64
N SER A 614 -11.37 -27.04 -33.64
CA SER A 614 -11.67 -26.25 -32.43
C SER A 614 -13.12 -25.79 -32.44
N THR A 615 -13.69 -25.60 -31.25
CA THR A 615 -15.06 -25.11 -31.10
C THR A 615 -15.06 -23.66 -30.65
N VAL A 616 -15.76 -22.80 -31.38
CA VAL A 616 -16.08 -21.44 -30.96
C VAL A 616 -17.57 -21.39 -30.68
N ALA A 617 -17.96 -21.13 -29.43
CA ALA A 617 -19.37 -21.20 -29.01
C ALA A 617 -20.18 -19.93 -29.31
N SER A 618 -19.51 -18.80 -29.56
CA SER A 618 -20.15 -17.55 -30.00
C SER A 618 -19.15 -16.51 -30.52
N VAL A 619 -19.64 -15.56 -31.33
CA VAL A 619 -18.89 -14.37 -31.76
C VAL A 619 -19.74 -13.13 -31.53
N LEU A 620 -19.19 -12.09 -30.90
CA LEU A 620 -19.84 -10.81 -30.66
C LEU A 620 -19.26 -9.74 -31.59
N ILE A 621 -20.14 -9.04 -32.31
CA ILE A 621 -19.85 -7.86 -33.13
C ILE A 621 -20.87 -6.76 -32.82
N GLY A 622 -20.39 -5.64 -32.32
CA GLY A 622 -21.21 -4.56 -31.78
C GLY A 622 -22.12 -5.09 -30.68
N GLU A 623 -23.43 -5.01 -30.92
CA GLU A 623 -24.45 -5.56 -30.00
C GLU A 623 -24.98 -6.95 -30.45
N ASN A 624 -24.52 -7.46 -31.59
CA ASN A 624 -25.02 -8.70 -32.19
C ASN A 624 -24.12 -9.89 -31.82
N GLU A 625 -24.70 -10.87 -31.13
CA GLU A 625 -24.02 -12.11 -30.75
C GLU A 625 -24.49 -13.25 -31.66
N ILE A 626 -23.54 -13.85 -32.38
CA ILE A 626 -23.75 -14.91 -33.36
C ILE A 626 -23.41 -16.26 -32.71
N PHE A 627 -24.30 -17.23 -32.90
CA PHE A 627 -24.22 -18.54 -32.25
C PHE A 627 -24.24 -19.71 -33.23
N ASP A 628 -24.72 -19.49 -34.44
CA ASP A 628 -24.78 -20.53 -35.45
C ASP A 628 -23.35 -20.83 -35.97
N PRO A 629 -22.94 -22.10 -36.10
CA PRO A 629 -21.56 -22.44 -36.48
C PRO A 629 -21.11 -21.84 -37.82
N ASN A 630 -22.02 -21.74 -38.79
CA ASN A 630 -21.71 -21.21 -40.12
C ASN A 630 -21.49 -19.69 -40.07
N GLY A 631 -22.35 -18.96 -39.36
CA GLY A 631 -22.26 -17.54 -39.12
C GLY A 631 -21.02 -17.19 -38.31
N ILE A 632 -20.66 -17.99 -37.31
CA ILE A 632 -19.39 -17.89 -36.58
C ILE A 632 -18.20 -18.01 -37.55
N HIS A 633 -18.19 -19.05 -38.39
CA HIS A 633 -17.12 -19.29 -39.35
C HIS A 633 -16.99 -18.14 -40.35
N ILE A 634 -18.08 -17.74 -41.01
CA ILE A 634 -18.10 -16.63 -41.98
C ILE A 634 -17.61 -15.33 -41.33
N THR A 635 -18.10 -15.05 -40.12
CA THR A 635 -17.78 -13.82 -39.40
C THR A 635 -16.29 -13.75 -39.06
N LEU A 636 -15.73 -14.83 -38.51
CA LEU A 636 -14.31 -14.86 -38.16
C LEU A 636 -13.41 -14.90 -39.41
N ALA A 637 -13.82 -15.62 -40.47
CA ALA A 637 -13.08 -15.64 -41.73
C ALA A 637 -13.00 -14.24 -42.37
N ASN A 638 -14.10 -13.48 -42.34
CA ASN A 638 -14.12 -12.08 -42.80
C ASN A 638 -13.22 -11.14 -41.98
N LYS A 639 -12.88 -11.53 -40.75
CA LYS A 639 -11.94 -10.79 -39.88
C LYS A 639 -10.48 -11.27 -40.02
N GLY A 640 -10.21 -12.32 -40.80
CA GLY A 640 -8.85 -12.80 -41.10
C GLY A 640 -8.46 -14.13 -40.45
N PHE A 641 -9.39 -14.85 -39.82
CA PHE A 641 -9.14 -16.22 -39.35
C PHE A 641 -9.20 -17.23 -40.52
N VAL A 642 -8.39 -18.28 -40.46
CA VAL A 642 -8.39 -19.38 -41.42
C VAL A 642 -8.81 -20.67 -40.72
N PHE A 643 -9.89 -21.30 -41.16
CA PHE A 643 -10.33 -22.58 -40.60
C PHE A 643 -9.78 -23.75 -41.41
N ILE A 644 -9.33 -24.80 -40.71
CA ILE A 644 -8.81 -26.02 -41.31
C ILE A 644 -9.62 -27.19 -40.72
N ASP A 645 -10.62 -27.66 -41.47
CA ASP A 645 -11.44 -28.82 -41.09
C ASP A 645 -10.87 -30.11 -41.72
N ASN A 646 -10.88 -31.21 -40.97
CA ASN A 646 -10.38 -32.53 -41.42
C ASN A 646 -11.43 -33.40 -42.15
N GLU A 647 -12.64 -32.89 -42.41
CA GLU A 647 -13.64 -33.61 -43.20
C GLU A 647 -14.25 -32.68 -44.24
N ASP A 648 -14.39 -33.19 -45.47
CA ASP A 648 -15.08 -32.62 -46.63
C ASP A 648 -16.56 -32.28 -46.30
N LYS A 649 -16.80 -31.28 -45.46
CA LYS A 649 -18.03 -30.52 -45.50
C LYS A 649 -17.83 -29.46 -46.54
N HIS A 650 -18.32 -29.72 -47.75
CA HIS A 650 -18.55 -28.68 -48.73
C HIS A 650 -19.29 -27.53 -48.04
N ILE A 651 -18.56 -26.47 -47.67
CA ILE A 651 -19.14 -25.17 -47.33
C ILE A 651 -19.59 -24.61 -48.67
N THR A 652 -20.79 -25.01 -49.09
CA THR A 652 -21.47 -24.38 -50.20
C THR A 652 -21.66 -22.92 -49.81
N ARG A 653 -20.99 -22.00 -50.53
CA ARG A 653 -21.28 -20.56 -50.44
C ARG A 653 -22.73 -20.35 -50.85
N HIS A 654 -23.63 -20.33 -49.88
CA HIS A 654 -24.98 -19.82 -50.06
C HIS A 654 -25.01 -18.34 -49.67
N GLU A 655 -25.80 -17.56 -50.40
CA GLU A 655 -26.03 -16.15 -50.15
C GLU A 655 -26.44 -15.89 -48.68
N PRO A 656 -26.11 -14.72 -48.11
CA PRO A 656 -26.38 -14.41 -46.71
C PRO A 656 -27.86 -14.64 -46.37
N TYR A 657 -28.10 -15.58 -45.46
CA TYR A 657 -29.43 -15.91 -44.97
C TYR A 657 -29.89 -14.83 -43.97
N GLU A 658 -31.09 -14.28 -44.14
CA GLU A 658 -31.73 -13.49 -43.08
C GLU A 658 -32.03 -14.42 -41.90
N PRO A 659 -31.46 -14.15 -40.69
CA PRO A 659 -31.59 -15.08 -39.58
C PRO A 659 -33.04 -15.16 -39.10
N ASP A 660 -33.55 -16.38 -38.95
CA ASP A 660 -34.93 -16.64 -38.50
C ASP A 660 -35.15 -16.06 -37.09
N PRO A 661 -36.03 -15.04 -36.93
CA PRO A 661 -36.28 -14.40 -35.64
C PRO A 661 -36.74 -15.39 -34.56
N ASP A 662 -37.44 -16.46 -34.93
CA ASP A 662 -37.94 -17.47 -34.01
C ASP A 662 -36.80 -18.35 -33.48
N LEU A 663 -35.80 -18.62 -34.32
CA LEU A 663 -34.62 -19.38 -33.92
C LEU A 663 -33.74 -18.55 -32.97
N ILE A 664 -33.54 -17.26 -33.27
CA ILE A 664 -32.79 -16.34 -32.39
C ILE A 664 -33.41 -16.29 -30.98
N LEU A 665 -34.74 -16.14 -30.90
CA LEU A 665 -35.46 -16.12 -29.62
C LEU A 665 -35.36 -17.47 -28.88
N THR A 666 -35.37 -18.56 -29.63
CA THR A 666 -35.21 -19.92 -29.11
C THR A 666 -33.83 -20.14 -28.52
N GLU A 667 -32.76 -19.78 -29.24
CA GLU A 667 -31.38 -19.87 -28.77
C GLU A 667 -31.13 -19.03 -27.52
N LYS A 668 -31.61 -17.78 -27.52
CA LYS A 668 -31.52 -16.86 -26.38
C LYS A 668 -32.14 -17.45 -25.11
N MET A 669 -33.22 -18.20 -25.26
CA MET A 669 -33.89 -18.89 -24.16
C MET A 669 -33.15 -20.17 -23.74
N LEU A 670 -32.78 -21.03 -24.69
CA LEU A 670 -32.10 -22.31 -24.41
C LEU A 670 -30.77 -22.11 -23.67
N ARG A 671 -30.04 -21.03 -23.97
CA ARG A 671 -28.79 -20.66 -23.27
C ARG A 671 -28.95 -20.47 -21.76
N LYS A 672 -30.15 -20.15 -21.25
CA LYS A 672 -30.36 -20.02 -19.81
C LYS A 672 -30.22 -21.34 -19.07
N PHE A 673 -30.39 -22.47 -19.77
CA PHE A 673 -30.22 -23.81 -19.20
C PHE A 673 -28.74 -24.22 -19.04
N MET A 674 -27.81 -23.48 -19.63
CA MET A 674 -26.36 -23.66 -19.39
C MET A 674 -25.98 -23.35 -17.93
N ARG A 675 -26.74 -22.48 -17.26
CA ARG A 675 -26.44 -22.00 -15.90
C ARG A 675 -27.38 -22.59 -14.83
N ALA A 676 -28.44 -23.28 -15.24
CA ALA A 676 -29.43 -23.85 -14.31
C ALA A 676 -30.19 -25.02 -14.93
N THR A 677 -30.36 -26.10 -14.16
CA THR A 677 -31.07 -27.31 -14.61
C THR A 677 -32.60 -27.14 -14.70
N GLN A 678 -33.14 -26.10 -14.06
CA GLN A 678 -34.56 -25.74 -14.11
C GLN A 678 -34.70 -24.22 -14.08
N ILE A 679 -35.63 -23.68 -14.88
CA ILE A 679 -35.79 -22.23 -15.05
C ILE A 679 -37.23 -21.83 -14.80
N ASN A 680 -37.39 -20.72 -14.08
CA ASN A 680 -38.68 -20.12 -13.79
C ASN A 680 -39.21 -19.35 -15.01
N GLU A 681 -40.51 -19.42 -15.28
CA GLU A 681 -41.18 -18.60 -16.31
C GLU A 681 -40.83 -17.11 -16.20
N ASN A 682 -40.67 -16.57 -14.99
CA ASN A 682 -40.29 -15.17 -14.80
C ASN A 682 -38.90 -14.83 -15.37
N ILE A 683 -37.98 -15.79 -15.38
CA ILE A 683 -36.65 -15.60 -15.98
C ILE A 683 -36.76 -15.50 -17.51
N PHE A 684 -37.65 -16.30 -18.13
CA PHE A 684 -37.95 -16.17 -19.56
C PHE A 684 -38.57 -14.81 -19.90
N ARG A 685 -39.49 -14.32 -19.06
CA ARG A 685 -40.12 -13.00 -19.25
C ARG A 685 -39.12 -11.84 -19.16
N LEU A 686 -38.12 -11.95 -18.28
CA LEU A 686 -37.06 -10.95 -18.15
C LEU A 686 -36.06 -11.02 -19.33
N SER A 687 -35.70 -12.21 -19.80
CA SER A 687 -34.70 -12.36 -20.85
C SER A 687 -35.19 -12.01 -22.26
N LEU A 688 -36.49 -12.17 -22.53
CA LEU A 688 -37.08 -11.99 -23.86
C LEU A 688 -37.63 -10.57 -24.09
N SER A 689 -37.48 -9.65 -23.12
CA SER A 689 -37.86 -8.23 -23.23
C SER A 689 -39.22 -7.98 -23.93
N ASN A 690 -39.22 -7.38 -25.13
CA ASN A 690 -40.44 -7.03 -25.89
C ASN A 690 -41.08 -8.25 -26.58
N ASP A 691 -40.31 -9.30 -26.88
CA ASP A 691 -40.74 -10.47 -27.65
C ASP A 691 -41.37 -11.57 -26.78
N LYS A 692 -41.50 -11.32 -25.47
CA LYS A 692 -42.05 -12.29 -24.50
C LYS A 692 -43.43 -12.82 -24.92
N LYS A 693 -44.36 -11.93 -25.32
CA LYS A 693 -45.73 -12.35 -25.68
C LYS A 693 -45.73 -13.28 -26.89
N TYR A 694 -44.93 -12.94 -27.89
CA TYR A 694 -44.79 -13.71 -29.11
C TYR A 694 -44.17 -15.09 -28.83
N PHE A 695 -43.07 -15.13 -28.07
CA PHE A 695 -42.42 -16.38 -27.69
C PHE A 695 -43.35 -17.35 -26.94
N PHE A 696 -44.09 -16.86 -25.94
CA PHE A 696 -44.99 -17.72 -25.15
C PHE A 696 -46.17 -18.27 -25.96
N ASN A 697 -46.62 -17.54 -26.98
CA ASN A 697 -47.77 -17.92 -27.80
C ASN A 697 -47.40 -18.80 -28.99
N ASN A 698 -46.24 -18.56 -29.63
CA ASN A 698 -45.90 -19.14 -30.93
C ASN A 698 -44.71 -20.13 -30.88
N ILE A 699 -43.70 -19.83 -30.07
CA ILE A 699 -42.45 -20.61 -30.02
C ILE A 699 -42.51 -21.68 -28.93
N LEU A 700 -42.90 -21.31 -27.70
CA LEU A 700 -42.92 -22.23 -26.55
C LEU A 700 -43.82 -23.46 -26.77
N PRO A 701 -45.02 -23.38 -27.38
CA PRO A 701 -45.81 -24.57 -27.71
C PRO A 701 -45.04 -25.52 -28.63
N SER A 702 -44.43 -25.00 -29.70
CA SER A 702 -43.64 -25.76 -30.67
C SER A 702 -42.45 -26.50 -30.02
N LEU A 703 -41.76 -25.86 -29.07
CA LEU A 703 -40.67 -26.47 -28.31
C LEU A 703 -41.14 -27.56 -27.33
N LYS A 704 -42.34 -27.40 -26.74
CA LYS A 704 -42.95 -28.42 -25.88
C LYS A 704 -43.43 -29.62 -26.68
N ASP A 705 -44.03 -29.38 -27.85
CA ASP A 705 -44.54 -30.43 -28.72
C ASP A 705 -43.41 -31.25 -29.34
N ALA A 706 -42.32 -30.60 -29.75
CA ALA A 706 -41.07 -31.28 -30.13
C ALA A 706 -40.38 -31.96 -28.95
N GLY A 707 -40.84 -31.75 -27.72
CA GLY A 707 -40.32 -32.41 -26.53
C GLY A 707 -38.98 -31.91 -26.06
N ILE A 708 -38.57 -30.73 -26.49
CA ILE A 708 -37.31 -30.08 -26.11
C ILE A 708 -37.44 -29.57 -24.67
N LEU A 709 -38.60 -29.00 -24.32
CA LEU A 709 -38.92 -28.47 -22.99
C LEU A 709 -40.03 -29.25 -22.29
N LEU A 710 -39.81 -29.52 -21.00
CA LEU A 710 -40.80 -30.11 -20.10
C LEU A 710 -41.19 -29.11 -19.02
N LYS A 711 -42.49 -28.94 -18.80
CA LYS A 711 -43.01 -28.21 -17.64
C LYS A 711 -42.93 -29.10 -16.39
N VAL A 712 -42.30 -28.62 -15.33
CA VAL A 712 -42.12 -29.35 -14.07
C VAL A 712 -42.85 -28.64 -12.91
N PRO A 713 -43.45 -29.38 -11.96
CA PRO A 713 -44.11 -28.79 -10.80
C PRO A 713 -43.09 -28.25 -9.79
N PHE A 714 -43.37 -27.09 -9.20
CA PHE A 714 -42.54 -26.48 -8.16
C PHE A 714 -42.91 -27.04 -6.78
N ARG A 715 -41.91 -27.55 -6.02
CA ARG A 715 -42.10 -28.15 -4.67
C ARG A 715 -41.88 -27.17 -3.49
N GLY A 716 -41.63 -25.89 -3.73
CA GLY A 716 -41.39 -24.88 -2.69
C GLY A 716 -42.62 -24.03 -2.31
N LYS A 717 -42.51 -23.19 -1.27
CA LYS A 717 -43.58 -22.24 -0.86
C LYS A 717 -43.76 -21.15 -1.94
N GLY A 718 -44.81 -21.30 -2.77
CA GLY A 718 -45.19 -20.36 -3.83
C GLY A 718 -46.08 -21.06 -4.86
N LYS A 719 -47.40 -21.10 -4.63
CA LYS A 719 -48.34 -22.05 -5.26
C LYS A 719 -48.65 -21.86 -6.76
N GLN A 720 -47.94 -21.03 -7.52
CA GLN A 720 -48.28 -20.76 -8.94
C GLN A 720 -47.10 -20.52 -9.90
N GLN A 721 -45.86 -20.86 -9.56
CA GLN A 721 -44.73 -20.63 -10.48
C GLN A 721 -44.51 -21.82 -11.43
N LYS A 722 -44.68 -21.60 -12.75
CA LYS A 722 -44.34 -22.61 -13.76
C LYS A 722 -42.82 -22.67 -13.94
N ARG A 723 -42.25 -23.87 -13.85
CA ARG A 723 -40.84 -24.12 -14.13
C ARG A 723 -40.71 -25.00 -15.36
N PHE A 724 -39.64 -24.79 -16.11
CA PHE A 724 -39.29 -25.55 -17.31
C PHE A 724 -37.93 -26.20 -17.12
N LYS A 725 -37.76 -27.38 -17.72
CA LYS A 725 -36.52 -28.15 -17.76
C LYS A 725 -36.29 -28.65 -19.19
N LEU A 726 -35.03 -28.69 -19.64
CA LEU A 726 -34.65 -29.39 -20.87
C LEU A 726 -34.85 -30.90 -20.71
N ARG A 727 -35.56 -31.50 -21.66
CA ARG A 727 -35.76 -32.95 -21.72
C ARG A 727 -34.67 -33.65 -22.54
N VAL A 728 -33.98 -32.91 -23.39
CA VAL A 728 -32.87 -33.39 -24.23
C VAL A 728 -31.52 -32.90 -23.68
N PRO A 729 -30.44 -33.68 -23.84
CA PRO A 729 -29.07 -33.23 -23.54
C PRO A 729 -28.70 -31.98 -24.33
N MET A 730 -27.91 -31.08 -23.74
CA MET A 730 -27.51 -29.83 -24.39
C MET A 730 -26.64 -30.06 -25.65
N ASN A 731 -25.87 -31.15 -25.69
CA ASN A 731 -25.10 -31.52 -26.88
C ASN A 731 -26.00 -31.82 -28.09
N GLU A 732 -27.18 -32.43 -27.87
CA GLU A 732 -28.16 -32.67 -28.92
C GLU A 732 -28.83 -31.38 -29.37
N VAL A 733 -29.07 -30.44 -28.44
CA VAL A 733 -29.52 -29.08 -28.77
C VAL A 733 -28.54 -28.38 -29.69
N ASN A 734 -27.24 -28.44 -29.38
CA ASN A 734 -26.20 -27.83 -30.21
C ASN A 734 -26.08 -28.52 -31.58
N ALA A 735 -26.21 -29.85 -31.66
CA ALA A 735 -26.23 -30.57 -32.93
C ALA A 735 -27.45 -30.19 -33.80
N ALA A 736 -28.61 -30.01 -33.17
CA ALA A 736 -29.82 -29.56 -33.85
C ALA A 736 -29.71 -28.12 -34.36
N LEU A 737 -29.11 -27.20 -33.59
CA LEU A 737 -28.83 -25.83 -34.02
C LEU A 737 -27.82 -25.79 -35.17
N ALA A 738 -26.79 -26.64 -35.12
CA ALA A 738 -25.80 -26.74 -36.18
C ALA A 738 -26.37 -27.28 -37.51
N SER A 739 -27.37 -28.17 -37.43
CA SER A 739 -28.02 -28.79 -38.59
C SER A 739 -29.27 -28.05 -39.06
N SER A 740 -29.72 -27.02 -38.35
CA SER A 740 -30.93 -26.28 -38.71
C SER A 740 -30.71 -25.15 -39.71
N GLU A 741 -29.47 -24.90 -40.13
CA GLU A 741 -29.10 -23.88 -41.12
C GLU A 741 -29.73 -22.50 -40.83
N GLY A 742 -29.83 -22.11 -39.55
CA GLY A 742 -30.41 -20.82 -39.16
C GLY A 742 -31.95 -20.75 -39.21
N ARG A 743 -32.66 -21.88 -39.40
CA ARG A 743 -34.13 -21.94 -39.50
C ARG A 743 -34.81 -22.64 -38.31
N PHE A 744 -35.85 -22.03 -37.77
CA PHE A 744 -36.59 -22.56 -36.62
C PHE A 744 -37.37 -23.83 -36.96
N ASP A 745 -37.96 -23.92 -38.15
CA ASP A 745 -38.74 -25.08 -38.57
C ASP A 745 -37.87 -26.35 -38.71
N LEU A 746 -36.65 -26.21 -39.24
CA LEU A 746 -35.67 -27.29 -39.34
C LEU A 746 -35.18 -27.72 -37.95
N PHE A 747 -34.91 -26.76 -37.05
CA PHE A 747 -34.53 -27.03 -35.66
C PHE A 747 -35.60 -27.85 -34.92
N VAL A 748 -36.87 -27.47 -35.03
CA VAL A 748 -37.98 -28.19 -34.40
C VAL A 748 -38.18 -29.58 -35.04
N ARG A 749 -38.00 -29.70 -36.37
CA ARG A 749 -38.11 -30.97 -37.09
C ARG A 749 -37.05 -31.97 -36.68
N TYR A 750 -35.81 -31.53 -36.43
CA TYR A 750 -34.71 -32.39 -35.96
C TYR A 750 -35.12 -33.24 -34.75
N PHE A 751 -35.83 -32.65 -33.79
CA PHE A 751 -36.29 -33.37 -32.59
C PHE A 751 -37.57 -34.18 -32.81
N LYS A 752 -38.38 -33.83 -33.82
CA LYS A 752 -39.58 -34.60 -34.19
C LYS A 752 -39.22 -35.86 -34.98
N SER A 753 -38.20 -35.83 -35.83
CA SER A 753 -37.74 -36.99 -36.61
C SER A 753 -37.04 -38.05 -35.77
N GLN A 754 -36.42 -37.69 -34.65
CA GLN A 754 -35.78 -38.59 -33.69
C GLN A 754 -36.79 -39.33 -32.77
N ARG A 755 -38.10 -39.09 -32.94
CA ARG A 755 -39.18 -39.64 -32.11
C ARG A 755 -40.08 -40.65 -32.83
N GLN A 756 -39.93 -40.80 -34.14
CA GLN A 756 -40.43 -41.96 -34.88
C GLN A 756 -39.39 -43.06 -34.79
#